data_AF-A0A534MQ93-F1
#
_entry.id   AF-A0A534MQ93-F1
#
_cell.length_a   1.000
_cell.length_b   1.000
_cell.length_c   1.000
_cell.angle_alpha   90.00
_cell.angle_beta   90.00
_cell.angle_gamma   90.00
#
_symmetry.space_group_name_H-M   'P 1'
#
loop_
_entity.id
_entity.type
_entity.pdbx_description
1 polymer ?
#
loop_
_entity_poly.entity_id
_entity_poly.type
_entity_poly.pdbx_seq_one_letter_code
_entity_poly.pdbx_strand_id
1 'polypeptide(L)'
;MRLAVIGAGEMGHGIAELAALHGHEVRMRDIKQEFLDRGMERIRWSLGKLVEKNQIRPDQMQQAFDRIHTTLDLAEACRNADVAIEAVFEDLDLKKRVFQELDAAAPKKTILASNTSALPITKMALVTKRPKQVVGMHFFNPPMLMPLIEVIRADTTSDATLGVAVDLSKSLGKTVVVVKKDVPGFITTRVLGPYFEEAARIHDEEGVPIETIDAAMRFRAGFPMGPFELADQVGIDVLHHLIENADRPMPRSVQALMDGKKLGRKVDEGFYAYKEGRPNLTPDMGLSFDPVRILSRMINEAAELVALDVASPAEIDEAMRLGTAFPKGPLATADDLGIDVVVNALKQESSAKPAKLLEAMVARGDLGTKTGKGFYEHKERGGGMNFETLLISRDAETHVATVAINRPDRLNTISPQVFDELERALAELERDDAIRCVVVTGAGDRSFSAGADLTSFSDISKAFKVWQFSRRGEEVMNRLANFSKPTLAAINGHCFGGGLELALACDFRIAAKGAKLGQTEVNLGLVPGAGGTQRLVRMLGQAKAKELVLLGLRLTSDEAAAIGLVTKTVENEAFSSEVREFAGRLARQAPIAIRLAKALLNRGGDTPIDAALEMEAMAFGLVASTDDIYEGIQAFMEKRAPKFKGT
;
A
#
# COMPACT_ATOMS: atom_id res chain seq x y z
N MET A 1 35.93 12.81 -1.59
CA MET A 1 36.30 13.42 -2.89
C MET A 1 36.24 14.94 -2.78
N ARG A 2 36.79 15.68 -3.74
CA ARG A 2 36.62 17.14 -3.86
C ARG A 2 35.54 17.45 -4.89
N LEU A 3 34.49 18.14 -4.49
CA LEU A 3 33.36 18.48 -5.34
C LEU A 3 33.32 19.98 -5.62
N ALA A 4 33.00 20.35 -6.85
CA ALA A 4 32.54 21.70 -7.16
C ALA A 4 31.02 21.66 -7.33
N VAL A 5 30.29 22.59 -6.71
CA VAL A 5 28.83 22.71 -6.88
C VAL A 5 28.54 24.07 -7.51
N ILE A 6 27.96 24.07 -8.72
CA ILE A 6 27.74 25.28 -9.51
C ILE A 6 26.29 25.70 -9.40
N GLY A 7 26.05 26.79 -8.67
CA GLY A 7 24.75 27.26 -8.22
C GLY A 7 24.60 27.04 -6.71
N ALA A 8 24.18 28.09 -5.99
CA ALA A 8 23.89 28.09 -4.56
C ALA A 8 22.39 28.29 -4.27
N GLY A 9 21.54 28.10 -5.30
CA GLY A 9 20.08 28.11 -5.18
C GLY A 9 19.52 26.90 -4.43
N GLU A 10 18.21 26.65 -4.56
CA GLU A 10 17.49 25.62 -3.79
C GLU A 10 18.14 24.23 -3.80
N MET A 11 18.59 23.75 -4.95
CA MET A 11 19.23 22.43 -5.05
C MET A 11 20.71 22.47 -4.67
N GLY A 12 21.42 23.50 -5.13
CA GLY A 12 22.88 23.60 -4.99
C GLY A 12 23.35 23.62 -3.53
N HIS A 13 22.71 24.43 -2.68
CA HIS A 13 23.08 24.47 -1.26
C HIS A 13 22.83 23.13 -0.54
N GLY A 14 21.72 22.45 -0.86
CA GLY A 14 21.40 21.14 -0.28
C GLY A 14 22.34 20.03 -0.77
N ILE A 15 22.75 20.06 -2.03
CA ILE A 15 23.77 19.12 -2.57
C ILE A 15 25.12 19.36 -1.87
N ALA A 16 25.51 20.62 -1.69
CA ALA A 16 26.74 20.98 -0.99
C ALA A 16 26.73 20.52 0.48
N GLU A 17 25.62 20.75 1.20
CA GLU A 17 25.42 20.28 2.58
C GLU A 17 25.53 18.75 2.69
N LEU A 18 24.79 18.04 1.82
CA LEU A 18 24.77 16.57 1.81
C LEU A 18 26.17 16.00 1.60
N ALA A 19 26.90 16.54 0.64
CA ALA A 19 28.27 16.12 0.35
C ALA A 19 29.22 16.38 1.52
N ALA A 20 29.15 17.57 2.12
CA ALA A 20 30.01 17.94 3.23
C ALA A 20 29.76 17.09 4.48
N LEU A 21 28.51 16.76 4.78
CA LEU A 21 28.14 15.83 5.86
C LEU A 21 28.72 14.43 5.68
N HIS A 22 28.83 13.98 4.42
CA HIS A 22 29.43 12.69 4.07
C HIS A 22 30.96 12.76 3.88
N GLY A 23 31.60 13.82 4.38
CA GLY A 23 33.06 13.92 4.42
C GLY A 23 33.72 14.35 3.11
N HIS A 24 32.94 14.87 2.16
CA HIS A 24 33.49 15.44 0.93
C HIS A 24 33.86 16.92 1.13
N GLU A 25 34.95 17.34 0.49
CA GLU A 25 35.34 18.75 0.42
C GLU A 25 34.54 19.42 -0.69
N VAL A 26 33.89 20.55 -0.42
CA VAL A 26 32.97 21.19 -1.37
C VAL A 26 33.39 22.63 -1.64
N ARG A 27 33.47 22.98 -2.92
CA ARG A 27 33.57 24.37 -3.40
C ARG A 27 32.27 24.75 -4.09
N MET A 28 31.45 25.55 -3.41
CA MET A 28 30.20 26.05 -3.96
C MET A 28 30.43 27.39 -4.66
N ARG A 29 29.96 27.51 -5.90
CA ARG A 29 30.14 28.72 -6.71
C ARG A 29 28.81 29.26 -7.19
N ASP A 30 28.67 30.58 -7.16
CA ASP A 30 27.56 31.29 -7.80
C ASP A 30 28.07 32.58 -8.47
N ILE A 31 27.22 33.25 -9.24
CA ILE A 31 27.54 34.47 -9.98
C ILE A 31 27.58 35.72 -9.09
N LYS A 32 27.01 35.67 -7.88
CA LYS A 32 26.96 36.79 -6.94
C LYS A 32 27.10 36.34 -5.50
N GLN A 33 27.73 37.18 -4.68
CA GLN A 33 27.96 36.90 -3.26
C GLN A 33 26.65 36.70 -2.48
N GLU A 34 25.62 37.48 -2.80
CA GLU A 34 24.28 37.37 -2.17
C GLU A 34 23.66 35.97 -2.29
N PHE A 35 23.96 35.22 -3.35
CA PHE A 35 23.45 33.86 -3.53
C PHE A 35 24.23 32.85 -2.70
N LEU A 36 25.55 33.02 -2.61
CA LEU A 36 26.41 32.22 -1.75
C LEU A 36 26.07 32.42 -0.27
N ASP A 37 25.88 33.67 0.16
CA ASP A 37 25.55 34.01 1.55
C ASP A 37 24.22 33.36 1.95
N ARG A 38 23.17 33.52 1.12
CA ARG A 38 21.87 32.85 1.35
C ARG A 38 21.98 31.32 1.36
N GLY A 39 22.78 30.73 0.46
CA GLY A 39 23.05 29.31 0.44
C GLY A 39 23.69 28.84 1.75
N MET A 40 24.73 29.53 2.22
CA MET A 40 25.43 29.22 3.48
C MET A 40 24.54 29.43 4.71
N GLU A 41 23.68 30.44 4.71
CA GLU A 41 22.68 30.64 5.78
C GLU A 41 21.70 29.47 5.88
N ARG A 42 21.20 28.98 4.74
CA ARG A 42 20.30 27.82 4.68
C ARG A 42 20.98 26.55 5.13
N ILE A 43 22.22 26.33 4.71
CA ILE A 43 23.04 25.19 5.17
C ILE A 43 23.23 25.26 6.69
N ARG A 44 23.60 26.43 7.24
CA ARG A 44 23.75 26.60 8.69
C ARG A 44 22.46 26.30 9.43
N TRP A 45 21.34 26.82 8.93
CA TRP A 45 20.02 26.57 9.51
C TRP A 45 19.65 25.09 9.47
N SER A 46 19.85 24.42 8.33
CA SER A 46 19.54 23.00 8.14
C SER A 46 20.39 22.12 9.06
N LEU A 47 21.72 22.31 9.09
CA LEU A 47 22.61 21.62 10.01
C LEU A 47 22.23 21.84 11.47
N GLY A 48 21.85 23.07 11.84
CA GLY A 48 21.34 23.38 13.17
C GLY A 48 20.08 22.59 13.53
N LYS A 49 19.14 22.44 12.58
CA LYS A 49 17.94 21.61 12.75
C LYS A 49 18.26 20.13 12.92
N LEU A 50 19.29 19.61 12.24
CA LEU A 50 19.75 18.23 12.43
C LEU A 50 20.34 18.01 13.82
N VAL A 51 21.08 18.99 14.36
CA VAL A 51 21.59 18.96 15.75
C VAL A 51 20.44 19.01 16.76
N GLU A 52 19.49 19.94 16.60
CA GLU A 52 18.31 20.05 17.48
C GLU A 52 17.52 18.73 17.56
N LYS A 53 17.45 18.00 16.44
CA LYS A 53 16.77 16.69 16.34
C LYS A 53 17.64 15.51 16.77
N ASN A 54 18.85 15.74 17.30
CA ASN A 54 19.83 14.72 17.67
C ASN A 54 20.20 13.75 16.52
N GLN A 55 20.13 14.22 15.26
CA GLN A 55 20.50 13.42 14.09
C GLN A 55 22.01 13.50 13.79
N ILE A 56 22.65 14.61 14.16
CA ILE A 56 24.10 14.81 14.12
C ILE A 56 24.56 15.49 15.40
N ARG A 57 25.84 15.35 15.76
CA ARG A 57 26.44 16.06 16.88
C ARG A 57 26.91 17.47 16.49
N PRO A 58 27.04 18.40 17.46
CA PRO A 58 27.56 19.75 17.19
C PRO A 58 28.95 19.77 16.52
N ASP A 59 29.85 18.85 16.88
CA ASP A 59 31.17 18.72 16.24
C ASP A 59 31.05 18.29 14.77
N GLN A 60 30.10 17.42 14.45
CA GLN A 60 29.85 16.98 13.08
C GLN A 60 29.25 18.10 12.23
N MET A 61 28.36 18.91 12.79
CA MET A 61 27.85 20.13 12.15
C MET A 61 28.99 21.07 11.79
N GLN A 62 29.88 21.39 12.75
CA GLN A 62 30.99 22.31 12.49
C GLN A 62 31.94 21.75 11.41
N GLN A 63 32.30 20.47 11.50
CA GLN A 63 33.13 19.81 10.50
C GLN A 63 32.51 19.84 9.09
N ALA A 64 31.20 19.61 8.96
CA ALA A 64 30.53 19.70 7.67
C ALA A 64 30.52 21.14 7.15
N PHE A 65 30.25 22.11 8.00
CA PHE A 65 30.25 23.52 7.62
C PHE A 65 31.64 23.98 7.15
N ASP A 66 32.71 23.57 7.84
CA ASP A 66 34.10 23.95 7.52
C ASP A 66 34.62 23.33 6.21
N ARG A 67 34.03 22.22 5.74
CA ARG A 67 34.35 21.60 4.43
C ARG A 67 33.77 22.36 3.24
N ILE A 68 32.91 23.34 3.47
CA ILE A 68 32.24 24.10 2.40
C ILE A 68 32.92 25.44 2.24
N HIS A 69 33.54 25.63 1.07
CA HIS A 69 34.16 26.89 0.68
C HIS A 69 33.35 27.54 -0.44
N THR A 70 33.12 28.84 -0.35
CA THR A 70 32.41 29.60 -1.37
C THR A 70 33.36 30.42 -2.23
N THR A 71 33.05 30.59 -3.51
CA THR A 71 33.80 31.48 -4.41
C THR A 71 32.91 31.97 -5.54
N LEU A 72 33.23 33.12 -6.12
CA LEU A 72 32.61 33.62 -7.35
C LEU A 72 33.34 33.11 -8.61
N ASP A 73 34.60 32.70 -8.44
CA ASP A 73 35.48 32.30 -9.53
C ASP A 73 35.31 30.81 -9.87
N LEU A 74 34.93 30.53 -11.11
CA LEU A 74 34.66 29.17 -11.57
C LEU A 74 35.93 28.31 -11.61
N ALA A 75 37.08 28.88 -11.99
CA ALA A 75 38.35 28.15 -12.05
C ALA A 75 38.85 27.80 -10.64
N GLU A 76 38.63 28.67 -9.66
CA GLU A 76 38.90 28.41 -8.26
C GLU A 76 38.00 27.30 -7.71
N ALA A 77 36.71 27.33 -8.03
CA ALA A 77 35.77 26.27 -7.65
C ALA A 77 36.23 24.90 -8.17
N CYS A 78 36.71 24.85 -9.42
CA CYS A 78 37.10 23.60 -10.08
C CYS A 78 38.56 23.17 -9.87
N ARG A 79 39.43 24.01 -9.28
CA ARG A 79 40.90 23.89 -9.30
C ARG A 79 41.45 22.48 -9.04
N ASN A 80 40.80 21.69 -8.19
CA ASN A 80 41.15 20.31 -7.88
C ASN A 80 39.92 19.39 -7.78
N ALA A 81 38.81 19.78 -8.40
CA ALA A 81 37.56 19.03 -8.32
C ALA A 81 37.73 17.67 -9.00
N ASP A 82 37.26 16.61 -8.34
CA ASP A 82 37.11 15.29 -8.93
C ASP A 82 35.80 15.22 -9.73
N VAL A 83 34.73 15.86 -9.21
CA VAL A 83 33.44 16.00 -9.88
C VAL A 83 32.94 17.45 -9.72
N ALA A 84 32.41 18.03 -10.79
CA ALA A 84 31.69 19.31 -10.77
C ALA A 84 30.21 19.06 -11.05
N ILE A 85 29.34 19.39 -10.10
CA ILE A 85 27.87 19.20 -10.18
C ILE A 85 27.23 20.56 -10.48
N GLU A 86 26.60 20.66 -11.64
CA GLU A 86 25.84 21.82 -12.08
C GLU A 86 24.40 21.76 -11.56
N ALA A 87 23.97 22.83 -10.88
CA ALA A 87 22.64 23.03 -10.30
C ALA A 87 22.14 24.47 -10.50
N VAL A 88 22.31 25.00 -11.72
CA VAL A 88 21.78 26.29 -12.18
C VAL A 88 20.36 26.13 -12.75
N PHE A 89 19.77 27.26 -13.17
CA PHE A 89 18.42 27.31 -13.74
C PHE A 89 18.19 26.31 -14.87
N GLU A 90 16.94 25.83 -14.98
CA GLU A 90 16.49 24.81 -15.93
C GLU A 90 16.28 25.38 -17.34
N ASP A 91 17.38 25.87 -17.93
CA ASP A 91 17.44 26.40 -19.29
C ASP A 91 18.58 25.72 -20.05
N LEU A 92 18.25 25.10 -21.19
CA LEU A 92 19.20 24.26 -21.92
C LEU A 92 20.40 25.05 -22.47
N ASP A 93 20.18 26.26 -22.95
CA ASP A 93 21.25 27.06 -23.56
C ASP A 93 22.16 27.68 -22.49
N LEU A 94 21.61 28.07 -21.34
CA LEU A 94 22.38 28.41 -20.16
C LEU A 94 23.23 27.23 -19.69
N LYS A 95 22.65 26.04 -19.53
CA LYS A 95 23.41 24.86 -19.11
C LYS A 95 24.51 24.50 -20.10
N LYS A 96 24.27 24.56 -21.42
CA LYS A 96 25.33 24.38 -22.43
C LYS A 96 26.48 25.37 -22.24
N ARG A 97 26.18 26.66 -22.01
CA ARG A 97 27.22 27.67 -21.72
C ARG A 97 28.00 27.33 -20.45
N VAL A 98 27.31 26.96 -19.37
CA VAL A 98 27.97 26.53 -18.11
C VAL A 98 28.85 25.31 -18.33
N PHE A 99 28.42 24.32 -19.12
CA PHE A 99 29.22 23.14 -19.45
C PHE A 99 30.46 23.48 -20.30
N GLN A 100 30.38 24.46 -21.21
CA GLN A 100 31.54 24.98 -21.95
C GLN A 100 32.53 25.69 -21.03
N GLU A 101 32.03 26.51 -20.10
CA GLU A 101 32.85 27.20 -19.10
C GLU A 101 33.53 26.19 -18.15
N LEU A 102 32.79 25.18 -17.69
CA LEU A 102 33.32 24.09 -16.86
C LEU A 102 34.38 23.27 -17.59
N ASP A 103 34.16 22.96 -18.87
CA ASP A 103 35.14 22.23 -19.69
C ASP A 103 36.45 23.02 -19.86
N ALA A 104 36.37 24.37 -19.92
CA ALA A 104 37.54 25.23 -19.98
C ALA A 104 38.25 25.37 -18.63
N ALA A 105 37.50 25.50 -17.53
CA ALA A 105 38.02 25.81 -16.21
C ALA A 105 38.48 24.57 -15.42
N ALA A 106 37.82 23.43 -15.57
CA ALA A 106 38.06 22.25 -14.76
C ALA A 106 39.27 21.42 -15.25
N PRO A 107 40.08 20.85 -14.34
CA PRO A 107 41.15 19.91 -14.70
C PRO A 107 40.66 18.80 -15.63
N LYS A 108 41.52 18.30 -16.53
CA LYS A 108 41.12 17.26 -17.52
C LYS A 108 40.53 15.99 -16.89
N LYS A 109 40.91 15.66 -15.65
CA LYS A 109 40.40 14.50 -14.91
C LYS A 109 38.95 14.66 -14.41
N THR A 110 38.47 15.90 -14.28
CA THR A 110 37.20 16.22 -13.62
C THR A 110 36.02 15.74 -14.46
N ILE A 111 35.08 15.05 -13.79
CA ILE A 111 33.78 14.68 -14.35
C ILE A 111 32.81 15.86 -14.19
N LEU A 112 32.02 16.13 -15.23
CA LEU A 112 31.00 17.18 -15.22
C LEU A 112 29.62 16.51 -15.11
N ALA A 113 28.90 16.82 -14.04
CA ALA A 113 27.58 16.27 -13.75
C ALA A 113 26.52 17.38 -13.83
N SER A 114 25.33 17.09 -14.35
CA SER A 114 24.18 18.01 -14.28
C SER A 114 23.10 17.45 -13.35
N ASN A 115 22.52 18.32 -12.52
CA ASN A 115 21.34 18.06 -11.68
C ASN A 115 20.01 18.42 -12.38
N THR A 116 20.00 18.64 -13.70
CA THR A 116 18.74 18.82 -14.45
C THR A 116 17.74 17.69 -14.14
N SER A 117 16.44 17.98 -14.20
CA SER A 117 15.36 17.02 -13.93
C SER A 117 14.69 16.49 -15.20
N ALA A 118 14.94 17.16 -16.35
CA ALA A 118 14.30 16.79 -17.61
C ALA A 118 15.14 17.05 -18.88
N LEU A 119 16.17 17.90 -18.82
CA LEU A 119 16.91 18.29 -20.02
C LEU A 119 17.91 17.20 -20.46
N PRO A 120 18.09 16.99 -21.78
CA PRO A 120 18.98 15.93 -22.27
C PRO A 120 20.45 16.15 -21.88
N ILE A 121 21.04 15.20 -21.14
CA ILE A 121 22.45 15.20 -20.74
C ILE A 121 23.37 15.17 -21.96
N THR A 122 22.97 14.44 -23.00
CA THR A 122 23.73 14.29 -24.25
C THR A 122 23.92 15.62 -24.96
N LYS A 123 22.91 16.51 -24.94
CA LYS A 123 23.06 17.85 -25.53
C LYS A 123 24.07 18.72 -24.77
N MET A 124 24.19 18.54 -23.45
CA MET A 124 25.22 19.20 -22.64
C MET A 124 26.59 18.56 -22.83
N ALA A 125 26.66 17.24 -23.01
CA ALA A 125 27.92 16.54 -23.25
C ALA A 125 28.60 16.99 -24.56
N LEU A 126 27.80 17.09 -25.64
CA LEU A 126 28.29 17.38 -26.99
C LEU A 126 28.88 18.79 -27.18
N VAL A 127 28.62 19.73 -26.27
CA VAL A 127 29.24 21.08 -26.31
C VAL A 127 30.60 21.14 -25.62
N THR A 128 31.04 20.05 -24.98
CA THR A 128 32.34 19.96 -24.29
C THR A 128 33.39 19.23 -25.13
N LYS A 129 34.67 19.43 -24.81
CA LYS A 129 35.79 18.66 -25.38
C LYS A 129 35.99 17.30 -24.69
N ARG A 130 35.20 17.00 -23.65
CA ARG A 130 35.27 15.76 -22.84
C ARG A 130 33.92 15.05 -22.70
N PRO A 131 33.16 14.82 -23.79
CA PRO A 131 31.79 14.28 -23.71
C PRO A 131 31.70 12.90 -23.01
N LYS A 132 32.81 12.15 -22.94
CA LYS A 132 32.91 10.89 -22.21
C LYS A 132 32.91 11.03 -20.69
N GLN A 133 33.24 12.22 -20.19
CA GLN A 133 33.32 12.60 -18.77
C GLN A 133 32.14 13.48 -18.33
N VAL A 134 31.03 13.43 -19.08
CA VAL A 134 29.78 14.13 -18.74
C VAL A 134 28.73 13.10 -18.33
N VAL A 135 27.95 13.38 -17.29
CA VAL A 135 26.93 12.47 -16.72
C VAL A 135 25.77 13.28 -16.13
N GLY A 136 24.58 12.69 -16.00
CA GLY A 136 23.51 13.27 -15.18
C GLY A 136 23.56 12.73 -13.76
N MET A 137 23.33 13.59 -12.77
CA MET A 137 23.14 13.23 -11.37
C MET A 137 21.95 14.01 -10.86
N HIS A 138 20.75 13.47 -11.05
CA HIS A 138 19.50 14.14 -10.69
C HIS A 138 19.15 13.82 -9.23
N PHE A 139 19.30 14.84 -8.37
CA PHE A 139 18.90 14.84 -6.97
C PHE A 139 17.46 15.35 -6.86
N PHE A 140 16.73 14.84 -5.86
CA PHE A 140 15.34 15.21 -5.62
C PHE A 140 15.22 16.24 -4.49
N ASN A 141 14.33 17.21 -4.65
CA ASN A 141 14.10 18.26 -3.65
C ASN A 141 13.23 17.75 -2.48
N PRO A 142 13.62 17.94 -1.21
CA PRO A 142 14.92 18.43 -0.72
C PRO A 142 16.03 17.36 -0.75
N PRO A 143 17.26 17.67 -1.25
CA PRO A 143 18.35 16.68 -1.40
C PRO A 143 18.71 15.96 -0.10
N MET A 144 18.57 16.63 1.04
CA MET A 144 18.85 16.06 2.36
C MET A 144 17.90 14.93 2.74
N LEU A 145 16.62 15.04 2.38
CA LEU A 145 15.56 14.12 2.80
C LEU A 145 15.29 13.03 1.77
N MET A 146 15.40 13.36 0.50
CA MET A 146 15.02 12.44 -0.57
C MET A 146 16.07 11.32 -0.72
N PRO A 147 15.66 10.04 -0.73
CA PRO A 147 16.59 8.91 -0.68
C PRO A 147 17.22 8.56 -2.03
N LEU A 148 16.71 9.09 -3.14
CA LEU A 148 17.06 8.70 -4.51
C LEU A 148 18.01 9.70 -5.18
N ILE A 149 18.94 9.19 -5.98
CA ILE A 149 19.58 9.91 -7.08
C ILE A 149 19.41 9.07 -8.36
N GLU A 150 18.90 9.69 -9.43
CA GLU A 150 18.97 9.10 -10.77
C GLU A 150 20.31 9.48 -11.39
N VAL A 151 21.08 8.48 -11.84
CA VAL A 151 22.35 8.70 -12.54
C VAL A 151 22.15 8.40 -14.02
N ILE A 152 22.28 9.42 -14.86
CA ILE A 152 21.88 9.38 -16.26
C ILE A 152 23.09 9.24 -17.16
N ARG A 153 23.10 8.18 -17.97
CA ARG A 153 24.11 7.95 -19.00
C ARG A 153 23.71 8.73 -20.26
N ALA A 154 24.50 9.75 -20.61
CA ALA A 154 24.45 10.32 -21.95
C ALA A 154 25.00 9.32 -22.98
N ASP A 155 24.64 9.48 -24.25
CA ASP A 155 25.09 8.60 -25.33
C ASP A 155 26.63 8.49 -25.41
N THR A 156 27.33 9.51 -24.93
CA THR A 156 28.79 9.57 -24.92
C THR A 156 29.44 9.13 -23.61
N THR A 157 28.70 9.04 -22.50
CA THR A 157 29.26 8.80 -21.16
C THR A 157 30.00 7.47 -21.08
N SER A 158 31.25 7.49 -20.61
CA SER A 158 32.04 6.27 -20.42
C SER A 158 31.61 5.49 -19.18
N ASP A 159 31.84 4.17 -19.17
CA ASP A 159 31.56 3.32 -18.01
C ASP A 159 32.35 3.75 -16.77
N ALA A 160 33.58 4.23 -16.95
CA ALA A 160 34.40 4.77 -15.86
C ALA A 160 33.74 6.02 -15.22
N THR A 161 33.24 6.93 -16.05
CA THR A 161 32.52 8.12 -15.58
C THR A 161 31.22 7.75 -14.87
N LEU A 162 30.46 6.81 -15.43
CA LEU A 162 29.25 6.33 -14.79
C LEU A 162 29.54 5.69 -13.43
N GLY A 163 30.57 4.83 -13.36
CA GLY A 163 31.00 4.19 -12.12
C GLY A 163 31.33 5.20 -11.02
N VAL A 164 32.09 6.24 -11.34
CA VAL A 164 32.42 7.31 -10.37
C VAL A 164 31.17 8.06 -9.90
N ALA A 165 30.22 8.35 -10.80
CA ALA A 165 28.98 9.01 -10.43
C ALA A 165 28.11 8.13 -9.50
N VAL A 166 28.02 6.82 -9.79
CA VAL A 166 27.31 5.85 -8.95
C VAL A 166 27.96 5.72 -7.58
N ASP A 167 29.29 5.61 -7.53
CA ASP A 167 30.04 5.48 -6.27
C ASP A 167 29.93 6.75 -5.42
N LEU A 168 29.98 7.93 -6.06
CA LEU A 168 29.73 9.20 -5.38
C LEU A 168 28.30 9.24 -4.82
N SER A 169 27.28 8.91 -5.60
CA SER A 169 25.89 8.90 -5.12
C SER A 169 25.69 7.95 -3.93
N LYS A 170 26.32 6.77 -3.96
CA LYS A 170 26.31 5.82 -2.82
C LYS A 170 27.04 6.35 -1.60
N SER A 171 28.18 7.05 -1.78
CA SER A 171 28.92 7.63 -0.66
C SER A 171 28.16 8.75 0.04
N LEU A 172 27.18 9.36 -0.63
CA LEU A 172 26.23 10.33 -0.05
C LEU A 172 25.05 9.65 0.70
N GLY A 173 25.09 8.34 0.88
CA GLY A 173 24.03 7.58 1.56
C GLY A 173 22.72 7.47 0.76
N LYS A 174 22.77 7.65 -0.57
CA LYS A 174 21.60 7.61 -1.45
C LYS A 174 21.46 6.26 -2.17
N THR A 175 20.22 5.87 -2.41
CA THR A 175 19.89 4.82 -3.37
C THR A 175 20.07 5.36 -4.77
N VAL A 176 20.66 4.55 -5.65
CA VAL A 176 21.03 4.95 -7.00
C VAL A 176 20.24 4.11 -8.00
N VAL A 177 19.54 4.79 -8.90
CA VAL A 177 18.96 4.16 -10.10
C VAL A 177 19.70 4.67 -11.32
N VAL A 178 20.24 3.76 -12.12
CA VAL A 178 20.96 4.11 -13.35
C VAL A 178 19.97 4.19 -14.50
N VAL A 179 19.90 5.36 -15.13
CA VAL A 179 19.13 5.61 -16.35
C VAL A 179 20.07 5.32 -17.52
N LYS A 180 19.91 4.16 -18.15
CA LYS A 180 20.84 3.64 -19.16
C LYS A 180 20.88 4.46 -20.45
N LYS A 181 19.80 5.19 -20.73
CA LYS A 181 19.64 6.02 -21.93
C LYS A 181 19.10 7.38 -21.54
N ASP A 182 19.68 8.42 -22.13
CA ASP A 182 19.24 9.79 -21.95
C ASP A 182 17.91 10.02 -22.67
N VAL A 183 16.84 10.04 -21.90
CA VAL A 183 15.47 10.32 -22.37
C VAL A 183 14.94 11.54 -21.64
N PRO A 184 14.14 12.41 -22.30
CA PRO A 184 13.54 13.56 -21.63
C PRO A 184 12.73 13.14 -20.40
N GLY A 185 12.98 13.80 -19.27
CA GLY A 185 12.34 13.49 -17.98
C GLY A 185 12.82 12.22 -17.27
N PHE A 186 13.82 11.52 -17.83
CA PHE A 186 14.43 10.31 -17.27
C PHE A 186 13.40 9.23 -16.93
N ILE A 187 13.33 8.79 -15.67
CA ILE A 187 12.30 7.87 -15.19
C ILE A 187 11.24 8.65 -14.44
N THR A 188 11.58 9.27 -13.30
CA THR A 188 10.56 9.80 -12.39
C THR A 188 9.76 10.95 -12.98
N THR A 189 10.42 11.96 -13.56
CA THR A 189 9.74 13.16 -14.08
C THR A 189 8.85 12.78 -15.26
N ARG A 190 9.33 11.87 -16.12
CA ARG A 190 8.60 11.39 -17.29
C ARG A 190 7.34 10.62 -16.90
N VAL A 191 7.44 9.67 -15.97
CA VAL A 191 6.30 8.85 -15.51
C VAL A 191 5.32 9.67 -14.68
N LEU A 192 5.79 10.70 -13.97
CA LEU A 192 4.92 11.59 -13.19
C LEU A 192 4.18 12.62 -14.07
N GLY A 193 4.70 12.98 -15.25
CA GLY A 193 4.04 13.92 -16.16
C GLY A 193 2.54 13.62 -16.39
N PRO A 194 2.17 12.38 -16.81
CA PRO A 194 0.77 12.00 -16.96
C PRO A 194 -0.09 12.12 -15.71
N TYR A 195 0.49 12.05 -14.50
CA TYR A 195 -0.25 12.25 -13.25
C TYR A 195 -0.89 13.63 -13.20
N PHE A 196 -0.18 14.66 -13.67
CA PHE A 196 -0.69 16.03 -13.75
C PHE A 196 -1.50 16.26 -15.01
N GLU A 197 -0.95 15.88 -16.17
CA GLU A 197 -1.54 16.19 -17.48
C GLU A 197 -2.91 15.53 -17.67
N GLU A 198 -3.05 14.25 -17.31
CA GLU A 198 -4.32 13.54 -17.48
C GLU A 198 -5.36 13.98 -16.45
N ALA A 199 -4.94 14.25 -15.22
CA ALA A 199 -5.83 14.82 -14.20
C ALA A 199 -6.40 16.18 -14.65
N ALA A 200 -5.53 17.07 -15.15
CA ALA A 200 -5.93 18.37 -15.64
C ALA A 200 -6.83 18.26 -16.89
N ARG A 201 -6.54 17.35 -17.81
CA ARG A 201 -7.39 17.09 -18.98
C ARG A 201 -8.80 16.65 -18.56
N ILE A 202 -8.90 15.67 -17.68
CA ILE A 202 -10.19 15.17 -17.17
C ILE A 202 -10.97 16.30 -16.50
N HIS A 203 -10.30 17.13 -15.69
CA HIS A 203 -10.92 18.30 -15.07
C HIS A 203 -11.43 19.30 -16.13
N ASP A 204 -10.58 19.68 -17.08
CA ASP A 204 -10.86 20.74 -18.06
C ASP A 204 -11.90 20.34 -19.12
N GLU A 205 -11.91 19.07 -19.53
CA GLU A 205 -12.76 18.57 -20.63
C GLU A 205 -14.04 17.92 -20.14
N GLU A 206 -14.00 17.21 -19.01
CA GLU A 206 -15.14 16.44 -18.49
C GLU A 206 -15.81 17.11 -17.29
N GLY A 207 -15.19 18.15 -16.71
CA GLY A 207 -15.74 18.91 -15.60
C GLY A 207 -15.71 18.18 -14.25
N VAL A 208 -14.87 17.16 -14.11
CA VAL A 208 -14.72 16.44 -12.83
C VAL A 208 -14.02 17.38 -11.82
N PRO A 209 -14.57 17.57 -10.60
CA PRO A 209 -13.95 18.43 -9.60
C PRO A 209 -12.54 17.96 -9.20
N ILE A 210 -11.63 18.92 -8.96
CA ILE A 210 -10.25 18.63 -8.56
C ILE A 210 -10.19 17.85 -7.24
N GLU A 211 -11.10 18.13 -6.30
CA GLU A 211 -11.23 17.44 -5.02
C GLU A 211 -11.60 15.97 -5.19
N THR A 212 -12.44 15.66 -6.17
CA THR A 212 -12.85 14.29 -6.46
C THR A 212 -11.67 13.48 -7.00
N ILE A 213 -10.90 14.07 -7.91
CA ILE A 213 -9.71 13.43 -8.48
C ILE A 213 -8.64 13.24 -7.39
N ASP A 214 -8.32 14.30 -6.64
CA ASP A 214 -7.31 14.25 -5.60
C ASP A 214 -7.68 13.27 -4.47
N ALA A 215 -8.95 13.25 -4.05
CA ALA A 215 -9.42 12.29 -3.05
C ALA A 215 -9.32 10.85 -3.55
N ALA A 216 -9.68 10.58 -4.81
CA ALA A 216 -9.57 9.25 -5.39
C ALA A 216 -8.10 8.79 -5.47
N MET A 217 -7.20 9.64 -5.95
CA MET A 217 -5.78 9.30 -6.03
C MET A 217 -5.15 9.10 -4.65
N ARG A 218 -5.55 9.89 -3.65
CA ARG A 218 -5.05 9.77 -2.28
C ARG A 218 -5.57 8.54 -1.54
N PHE A 219 -6.89 8.35 -1.51
CA PHE A 219 -7.53 7.36 -0.64
C PHE A 219 -7.76 6.01 -1.30
N ARG A 220 -7.86 5.95 -2.64
CA ARG A 220 -8.05 4.69 -3.39
C ARG A 220 -6.76 4.20 -4.05
N ALA A 221 -5.98 5.09 -4.66
CA ALA A 221 -4.68 4.71 -5.24
C ALA A 221 -3.50 4.80 -4.25
N GLY A 222 -3.70 5.42 -3.08
CA GLY A 222 -2.75 5.40 -1.98
C GLY A 222 -1.63 6.44 -2.07
N PHE A 223 -1.73 7.43 -2.96
CA PHE A 223 -0.73 8.50 -3.03
C PHE A 223 -0.78 9.41 -1.79
N PRO A 224 0.35 9.97 -1.33
CA PRO A 224 0.35 10.93 -0.23
C PRO A 224 -0.44 12.22 -0.52
N MET A 225 -0.45 12.65 -1.78
CA MET A 225 -1.11 13.85 -2.30
C MET A 225 -1.75 13.53 -3.66
N GLY A 226 -2.91 14.10 -3.92
CA GLY A 226 -3.52 14.05 -5.25
C GLY A 226 -2.73 14.89 -6.28
N PRO A 227 -3.02 14.75 -7.59
CA PRO A 227 -2.32 15.47 -8.64
C PRO A 227 -2.37 17.00 -8.50
N PHE A 228 -3.50 17.59 -8.10
CA PHE A 228 -3.64 19.05 -8.00
C PHE A 228 -2.96 19.60 -6.74
N GLU A 229 -3.12 18.92 -5.61
CA GLU A 229 -2.39 19.23 -4.38
C GLU A 229 -0.88 19.12 -4.57
N LEU A 230 -0.41 18.07 -5.25
CA LEU A 230 1.00 17.89 -5.55
C LEU A 230 1.50 18.98 -6.53
N ALA A 231 0.68 19.36 -7.51
CA ALA A 231 1.01 20.43 -8.45
C ALA A 231 1.25 21.75 -7.74
N ASP A 232 0.39 22.11 -6.78
CA ASP A 232 0.58 23.31 -5.96
C ASP A 232 1.81 23.23 -5.07
N GLN A 233 2.15 22.04 -4.57
CA GLN A 233 3.32 21.82 -3.71
C GLN A 233 4.63 21.94 -4.49
N VAL A 234 4.65 21.47 -5.74
CA VAL A 234 5.79 21.59 -6.66
C VAL A 234 5.93 23.03 -7.18
N GLY A 235 4.80 23.65 -7.52
CA GLY A 235 4.70 24.98 -8.13
C GLY A 235 4.18 24.90 -9.57
N ILE A 236 3.13 25.68 -9.84
CA ILE A 236 2.45 25.66 -11.14
C ILE A 236 3.34 26.14 -12.29
N ASP A 237 4.25 27.07 -12.02
CA ASP A 237 5.24 27.55 -12.99
C ASP A 237 6.27 26.50 -13.37
N VAL A 238 6.65 25.62 -12.43
CA VAL A 238 7.55 24.51 -12.73
C VAL A 238 6.85 23.51 -13.64
N LEU A 239 5.59 23.17 -13.35
CA LEU A 239 4.80 22.29 -14.21
C LEU A 239 4.55 22.89 -15.59
N HIS A 240 4.23 24.18 -15.65
CA HIS A 240 4.05 24.90 -16.91
C HIS A 240 5.32 24.83 -17.77
N HIS A 241 6.48 25.15 -17.20
CA HIS A 241 7.77 25.06 -17.90
C HIS A 241 8.09 23.63 -18.36
N LEU A 242 7.76 22.61 -17.56
CA LEU A 242 7.96 21.20 -17.92
C LEU A 242 7.10 20.79 -19.13
N ILE A 243 5.83 21.19 -19.14
CA ILE A 243 4.89 20.88 -20.24
C ILE A 243 5.31 21.63 -21.51
N GLU A 244 5.70 22.90 -21.39
CA GLU A 244 6.17 23.72 -22.52
C GLU A 244 7.46 23.15 -23.14
N ASN A 245 8.46 22.81 -22.31
CA ASN A 245 9.71 22.21 -22.82
C ASN A 245 9.53 20.82 -23.43
N ALA A 246 8.48 20.11 -23.03
CA ALA A 246 8.13 18.81 -23.60
C ALA A 246 7.34 18.94 -24.92
N ASP A 247 7.03 20.17 -25.38
CA ASP A 247 6.19 20.47 -26.55
C ASP A 247 4.83 19.75 -26.48
N ARG A 248 4.24 19.75 -25.28
CA ARG A 248 2.95 19.11 -25.00
C ARG A 248 1.83 20.16 -24.90
N PRO A 249 0.58 19.80 -25.22
CA PRO A 249 -0.56 20.71 -25.06
C PRO A 249 -0.70 21.19 -23.61
N MET A 250 -0.69 22.50 -23.40
CA MET A 250 -0.88 23.09 -22.07
C MET A 250 -2.34 22.95 -21.60
N PRO A 251 -2.62 22.34 -20.43
CA PRO A 251 -3.96 22.33 -19.86
C PRO A 251 -4.47 23.75 -19.60
N ARG A 252 -5.77 23.97 -19.84
CA ARG A 252 -6.40 25.29 -19.69
C ARG A 252 -6.37 25.77 -18.25
N SER A 253 -6.61 24.87 -17.30
CA SER A 253 -6.54 25.19 -15.87
C SER A 253 -5.13 25.61 -15.44
N VAL A 254 -4.09 24.90 -15.89
CA VAL A 254 -2.68 25.26 -15.60
C VAL A 254 -2.33 26.63 -16.19
N GLN A 255 -2.69 26.90 -17.45
CA GLN A 255 -2.43 28.21 -18.07
C GLN A 255 -3.19 29.34 -17.35
N ALA A 256 -4.44 29.13 -16.96
CA ALA A 256 -5.23 30.14 -16.24
C ALA A 256 -4.62 30.49 -14.87
N LEU A 257 -4.09 29.50 -14.14
CA LEU A 257 -3.38 29.73 -12.88
C LEU A 257 -2.08 30.51 -13.08
N MET A 258 -1.34 30.21 -14.16
CA MET A 258 -0.13 30.96 -14.54
C MET A 258 -0.43 32.43 -14.86
N ASP A 259 -1.43 32.69 -15.71
CA ASP A 259 -1.85 34.04 -16.09
C ASP A 259 -2.32 34.84 -14.85
N GLY A 260 -2.97 34.16 -13.91
CA GLY A 260 -3.41 34.70 -12.63
C GLY A 260 -2.33 34.81 -11.55
N LYS A 261 -1.09 34.38 -11.83
CA LYS A 261 0.02 34.31 -10.85
C LYS A 261 -0.31 33.49 -9.59
N LYS A 262 -1.17 32.49 -9.73
CA LYS A 262 -1.54 31.54 -8.68
C LYS A 262 -0.59 30.34 -8.75
N LEU A 263 0.58 30.49 -8.14
CA LEU A 263 1.72 29.59 -8.32
C LEU A 263 1.79 28.45 -7.29
N GLY A 264 0.70 28.18 -6.57
CA GLY A 264 0.61 27.12 -5.57
C GLY A 264 1.09 27.56 -4.19
N ARG A 265 1.67 26.61 -3.44
CA ARG A 265 2.05 26.75 -2.02
C ARG A 265 2.92 27.97 -1.74
N LYS A 266 3.81 28.33 -2.65
CA LYS A 266 4.78 29.43 -2.47
C LYS A 266 4.16 30.84 -2.42
N VAL A 267 2.93 30.98 -2.90
CA VAL A 267 2.15 32.23 -2.83
C VAL A 267 0.80 32.02 -2.14
N ASP A 268 0.65 30.89 -1.43
CA ASP A 268 -0.56 30.44 -0.74
C ASP A 268 -1.84 30.33 -1.61
N GLU A 269 -1.68 30.29 -2.94
CA GLU A 269 -2.80 30.24 -3.90
C GLU A 269 -2.40 29.53 -5.21
N GLY A 270 -3.15 28.49 -5.58
CA GLY A 270 -2.98 27.69 -6.81
C GLY A 270 -4.31 27.02 -7.21
N PHE A 271 -4.30 25.71 -7.44
CA PHE A 271 -5.54 24.92 -7.55
C PHE A 271 -6.34 24.99 -6.25
N TYR A 272 -5.66 24.98 -5.11
CA TYR A 272 -6.23 25.24 -3.79
C TYR A 272 -5.76 26.57 -3.19
N ALA A 273 -6.51 27.07 -2.21
CA ALA A 273 -6.09 28.17 -1.34
C ALA A 273 -5.48 27.59 -0.04
N TYR A 274 -4.29 28.07 0.34
CA TYR A 274 -3.53 27.51 1.47
C TYR A 274 -3.60 28.35 2.75
N LYS A 275 -4.46 29.38 2.79
CA LYS A 275 -4.64 30.26 3.97
C LYS A 275 -5.00 29.49 5.24
N GLU A 276 -5.73 28.39 5.10
CA GLU A 276 -6.15 27.51 6.21
C GLU A 276 -5.32 26.21 6.29
N GLY A 277 -4.25 26.10 5.52
CA GLY A 277 -3.37 24.94 5.47
C GLY A 277 -3.68 24.00 4.30
N ARG A 278 -3.51 22.69 4.53
CA ARG A 278 -3.65 21.65 3.51
C ARG A 278 -5.13 21.44 3.12
N PRO A 279 -5.47 21.17 1.85
CA PRO A 279 -6.83 20.85 1.42
C PRO A 279 -7.46 19.72 2.27
N ASN A 280 -8.68 19.95 2.76
CA ASN A 280 -9.40 18.99 3.59
C ASN A 280 -10.23 18.03 2.73
N LEU A 281 -9.57 17.00 2.18
CA LEU A 281 -10.20 15.96 1.37
C LEU A 281 -10.69 14.79 2.23
N THR A 282 -11.87 14.25 1.92
CA THR A 282 -12.41 13.04 2.55
C THR A 282 -12.44 11.86 1.56
N PRO A 283 -12.41 10.60 2.03
CA PRO A 283 -12.51 9.44 1.14
C PRO A 283 -13.76 9.43 0.25
N ASP A 284 -14.89 9.89 0.78
CA ASP A 284 -16.18 9.89 0.06
C ASP A 284 -16.16 10.75 -1.21
N MET A 285 -15.37 11.84 -1.22
CA MET A 285 -15.23 12.72 -2.37
C MET A 285 -14.68 12.01 -3.61
N GLY A 286 -13.92 10.93 -3.42
CA GLY A 286 -13.26 10.18 -4.50
C GLY A 286 -13.98 8.89 -4.93
N LEU A 287 -15.15 8.57 -4.36
CA LEU A 287 -15.84 7.30 -4.65
C LEU A 287 -16.31 7.19 -6.12
N SER A 288 -16.68 8.31 -6.72
CA SER A 288 -17.21 8.37 -8.09
C SER A 288 -16.14 8.34 -9.18
N PHE A 289 -14.86 8.50 -8.83
CA PHE A 289 -13.76 8.56 -9.80
C PHE A 289 -12.89 7.32 -9.74
N ASP A 290 -12.70 6.66 -10.89
CA ASP A 290 -11.83 5.50 -11.03
C ASP A 290 -10.36 5.93 -11.21
N PRO A 291 -9.45 5.63 -10.25
CA PRO A 291 -8.03 5.98 -10.38
C PRO A 291 -7.34 5.35 -11.59
N VAL A 292 -7.85 4.24 -12.13
CA VAL A 292 -7.27 3.56 -13.30
C VAL A 292 -7.15 4.52 -14.50
N ARG A 293 -8.05 5.50 -14.61
CA ARG A 293 -8.04 6.52 -15.68
C ARG A 293 -6.75 7.34 -15.73
N ILE A 294 -6.13 7.61 -14.59
CA ILE A 294 -4.84 8.33 -14.50
C ILE A 294 -3.68 7.33 -14.46
N LEU A 295 -3.84 6.25 -13.66
CA LEU A 295 -2.80 5.24 -13.49
C LEU A 295 -2.43 4.56 -14.82
N SER A 296 -3.39 4.34 -15.71
CA SER A 296 -3.17 3.70 -17.01
C SER A 296 -2.11 4.44 -17.84
N ARG A 297 -2.12 5.77 -17.84
CA ARG A 297 -1.15 6.61 -18.56
C ARG A 297 0.23 6.60 -17.94
N MET A 298 0.30 6.64 -16.60
CA MET A 298 1.58 6.51 -15.89
C MET A 298 2.22 5.13 -16.16
N ILE A 299 1.42 4.07 -16.11
CA ILE A 299 1.85 2.70 -16.44
C ILE A 299 2.31 2.62 -17.89
N ASN A 300 1.61 3.29 -18.81
CA ASN A 300 1.98 3.32 -20.21
C ASN A 300 3.38 3.93 -20.43
N GLU A 301 3.66 5.09 -19.81
CA GLU A 301 5.00 5.71 -19.87
C GLU A 301 6.07 4.81 -19.25
N ALA A 302 5.79 4.18 -18.11
CA ALA A 302 6.72 3.24 -17.48
C ALA A 302 7.01 2.03 -18.39
N ALA A 303 6.00 1.49 -19.07
CA ALA A 303 6.17 0.39 -20.01
C ALA A 303 6.99 0.80 -21.25
N GLU A 304 6.84 2.03 -21.74
CA GLU A 304 7.69 2.58 -22.80
C GLU A 304 9.15 2.69 -22.36
N LEU A 305 9.41 3.10 -21.11
CA LEU A 305 10.77 3.13 -20.57
C LEU A 305 11.43 1.73 -20.52
N VAL A 306 10.66 0.69 -20.18
CA VAL A 306 11.12 -0.71 -20.25
C VAL A 306 11.40 -1.10 -21.70
N ALA A 307 10.49 -0.78 -22.62
CA ALA A 307 10.64 -1.11 -24.04
C ALA A 307 11.86 -0.44 -24.68
N LEU A 308 12.20 0.77 -24.23
CA LEU A 308 13.38 1.52 -24.65
C LEU A 308 14.67 1.04 -23.97
N ASP A 309 14.64 0.07 -23.04
CA ASP A 309 15.77 -0.35 -22.20
C ASP A 309 16.43 0.85 -21.48
N VAL A 310 15.59 1.74 -20.93
CA VAL A 310 16.06 2.85 -20.08
C VAL A 310 16.45 2.32 -18.71
N ALA A 311 15.63 1.44 -18.13
CA ALA A 311 15.90 0.72 -16.89
C ALA A 311 15.01 -0.54 -16.81
N SER A 312 15.35 -1.47 -15.92
CA SER A 312 14.52 -2.65 -15.66
C SER A 312 13.21 -2.28 -14.94
N PRO A 313 12.17 -3.14 -14.96
CA PRO A 313 10.93 -2.88 -14.23
C PRO A 313 11.13 -2.55 -12.74
N ALA A 314 12.00 -3.32 -12.07
CA ALA A 314 12.30 -3.13 -10.65
C ALA A 314 12.97 -1.77 -10.36
N GLU A 315 13.90 -1.35 -11.22
CA GLU A 315 14.57 -0.06 -11.09
C GLU A 315 13.60 1.11 -11.32
N ILE A 316 12.67 0.98 -12.27
CA ILE A 316 11.63 1.99 -12.52
C ILE A 316 10.69 2.11 -11.31
N ASP A 317 10.21 1.00 -10.78
CA ASP A 317 9.32 1.00 -9.61
C ASP A 317 10.04 1.52 -8.36
N GLU A 318 11.31 1.17 -8.17
CA GLU A 318 12.13 1.70 -7.08
C GLU A 318 12.33 3.22 -7.21
N ALA A 319 12.63 3.71 -8.42
CA ALA A 319 12.75 5.15 -8.68
C ALA A 319 11.44 5.89 -8.36
N MET A 320 10.30 5.36 -8.80
CA MET A 320 8.98 5.98 -8.54
C MET A 320 8.61 5.93 -7.06
N ARG A 321 8.88 4.83 -6.37
CA ARG A 321 8.61 4.71 -4.93
C ARG A 321 9.45 5.68 -4.11
N LEU A 322 10.73 5.80 -4.42
CA LEU A 322 11.67 6.62 -3.66
C LEU A 322 11.62 8.11 -4.04
N GLY A 323 11.42 8.41 -5.32
CA GLY A 323 11.41 9.78 -5.86
C GLY A 323 10.06 10.48 -5.78
N THR A 324 8.94 9.74 -5.89
CA THR A 324 7.60 10.34 -5.94
C THR A 324 6.65 9.79 -4.87
N ALA A 325 7.13 8.92 -3.98
CA ALA A 325 6.32 8.22 -2.99
C ALA A 325 5.14 7.42 -3.59
N PHE A 326 5.29 6.91 -4.83
CA PHE A 326 4.32 5.99 -5.42
C PHE A 326 4.37 4.66 -4.63
N PRO A 327 3.30 4.22 -3.95
CA PRO A 327 3.34 3.11 -3.00
C PRO A 327 4.05 1.83 -3.48
N LYS A 328 3.70 1.33 -4.67
CA LYS A 328 4.25 0.10 -5.26
C LYS A 328 5.12 0.34 -6.50
N GLY A 329 5.10 1.55 -7.05
CA GLY A 329 5.58 1.83 -8.40
C GLY A 329 4.55 1.46 -9.49
N PRO A 330 4.64 2.05 -10.68
CA PRO A 330 3.68 1.87 -11.77
C PRO A 330 3.59 0.42 -12.27
N LEU A 331 4.70 -0.29 -12.46
CA LEU A 331 4.70 -1.59 -13.13
C LEU A 331 4.19 -2.71 -12.21
N ALA A 332 4.54 -2.69 -10.93
CA ALA A 332 3.94 -3.56 -9.93
C ALA A 332 2.44 -3.27 -9.76
N THR A 333 2.04 -1.99 -9.86
CA THR A 333 0.61 -1.61 -9.87
C THR A 333 -0.11 -2.15 -11.11
N ALA A 334 0.54 -2.16 -12.27
CA ALA A 334 -0.01 -2.77 -13.48
C ALA A 334 -0.27 -4.28 -13.31
N ASP A 335 0.64 -4.99 -12.66
CA ASP A 335 0.49 -6.41 -12.38
C ASP A 335 -0.66 -6.69 -11.40
N ASP A 336 -0.89 -5.83 -10.42
CA ASP A 336 -2.01 -5.94 -9.47
C ASP A 336 -3.37 -5.63 -10.11
N LEU A 337 -3.44 -4.60 -10.96
CA LEU A 337 -4.66 -4.21 -11.66
C LEU A 337 -5.04 -5.23 -12.74
N GLY A 338 -4.03 -5.82 -13.39
CA GLY A 338 -4.16 -6.62 -14.59
C GLY A 338 -3.78 -5.81 -15.82
N ILE A 339 -2.80 -6.30 -16.58
CA ILE A 339 -2.24 -5.58 -17.74
C ILE A 339 -3.30 -5.40 -18.85
N ASP A 340 -4.21 -6.35 -19.01
CA ASP A 340 -5.36 -6.22 -19.90
C ASP A 340 -6.34 -5.12 -19.47
N VAL A 341 -6.55 -4.91 -18.16
CA VAL A 341 -7.37 -3.80 -17.64
C VAL A 341 -6.73 -2.47 -18.01
N VAL A 342 -5.41 -2.35 -17.84
CA VAL A 342 -4.64 -1.16 -18.23
C VAL A 342 -4.76 -0.90 -19.74
N VAL A 343 -4.52 -1.91 -20.58
CA VAL A 343 -4.62 -1.77 -22.04
C VAL A 343 -6.03 -1.40 -22.47
N ASN A 344 -7.06 -1.97 -21.85
CA ASN A 344 -8.46 -1.65 -22.15
C ASN A 344 -8.80 -0.20 -21.78
N ALA A 345 -8.34 0.28 -20.61
CA ALA A 345 -8.52 1.68 -20.21
C ALA A 345 -7.88 2.63 -21.22
N LEU A 346 -6.63 2.36 -21.62
CA LEU A 346 -5.93 3.16 -22.64
C LEU A 346 -6.65 3.15 -23.99
N LYS A 347 -7.25 2.03 -24.41
CA LYS A 347 -8.00 1.95 -25.68
C LYS A 347 -9.33 2.71 -25.67
N GLN A 348 -9.90 2.95 -24.50
CA GLN A 348 -11.14 3.73 -24.36
C GLN A 348 -10.90 5.23 -24.45
N GLU A 349 -9.64 5.66 -24.32
CA GLU A 349 -9.24 7.06 -24.42
C GLU A 349 -8.78 7.40 -25.85
N SER A 350 -9.44 8.36 -26.50
CA SER A 350 -9.18 8.71 -27.90
C SER A 350 -7.75 9.21 -28.17
N SER A 351 -7.08 9.76 -27.15
CA SER A 351 -5.73 10.32 -27.25
C SER A 351 -4.61 9.38 -26.79
N ALA A 352 -4.95 8.20 -26.23
CA ALA A 352 -3.94 7.25 -25.77
C ALA A 352 -3.64 6.18 -26.82
N LYS A 353 -2.39 5.74 -26.87
CA LYS A 353 -2.00 4.50 -27.56
C LYS A 353 -1.28 3.62 -26.56
N PRO A 354 -1.76 2.38 -26.31
CA PRO A 354 -1.06 1.45 -25.47
C PRO A 354 0.35 1.18 -25.99
N ALA A 355 1.31 1.10 -25.07
CA ALA A 355 2.67 0.74 -25.36
C ALA A 355 2.72 -0.65 -26.00
N LYS A 356 3.55 -0.81 -27.03
CA LYS A 356 3.66 -2.11 -27.74
C LYS A 356 4.02 -3.25 -26.80
N LEU A 357 4.79 -2.96 -25.75
CA LEU A 357 5.15 -3.94 -24.72
C LEU A 357 3.90 -4.44 -23.98
N LEU A 358 3.00 -3.55 -23.55
CA LEU A 358 1.77 -3.92 -22.86
C LEU A 358 0.87 -4.77 -23.77
N GLU A 359 0.71 -4.39 -25.03
CA GLU A 359 -0.06 -5.18 -25.99
C GLU A 359 0.55 -6.57 -26.22
N ALA A 360 1.87 -6.66 -26.32
CA ALA A 360 2.57 -7.93 -26.45
C ALA A 360 2.44 -8.81 -25.19
N MET A 361 2.44 -8.21 -23.99
CA MET A 361 2.20 -8.93 -22.72
C MET A 361 0.78 -9.50 -22.67
N VAL A 362 -0.23 -8.70 -23.03
CA VAL A 362 -1.62 -9.17 -23.14
C VAL A 362 -1.74 -10.32 -24.15
N ALA A 363 -1.10 -10.20 -25.31
CA ALA A 363 -1.12 -11.25 -26.34
C ALA A 363 -0.47 -12.57 -25.87
N ARG A 364 0.49 -12.51 -24.94
CA ARG A 364 1.12 -13.70 -24.33
C ARG A 364 0.37 -14.26 -23.12
N GLY A 365 -0.61 -13.53 -22.59
CA GLY A 365 -1.28 -13.89 -21.33
C GLY A 365 -0.49 -13.53 -20.08
N ASP A 366 0.54 -12.68 -20.20
CA ASP A 366 1.29 -12.12 -19.08
C ASP A 366 0.46 -10.98 -18.46
N LEU A 367 -0.60 -11.30 -17.71
CA LEU A 367 -1.56 -10.32 -17.19
C LEU A 367 -1.33 -9.89 -15.74
N GLY A 368 -0.16 -10.18 -15.18
CA GLY A 368 0.20 -9.83 -13.81
C GLY A 368 -0.19 -10.88 -12.78
N THR A 369 -0.58 -10.41 -11.58
CA THR A 369 -0.86 -11.24 -10.41
C THR A 369 -1.93 -12.31 -10.68
N LYS A 370 -2.88 -12.03 -11.58
CA LYS A 370 -3.99 -12.95 -11.89
C LYS A 370 -3.61 -14.13 -12.78
N THR A 371 -2.50 -14.05 -13.52
CA THR A 371 -1.98 -15.14 -14.37
C THR A 371 -0.66 -15.70 -13.85
N GLY A 372 -0.15 -15.21 -12.70
CA GLY A 372 1.15 -15.60 -12.18
C GLY A 372 2.33 -14.93 -12.90
N LYS A 373 2.09 -14.06 -13.88
CA LYS A 373 3.18 -13.46 -14.65
C LYS A 373 2.75 -12.15 -15.30
N GLY A 374 3.55 -11.11 -15.09
CA GLY A 374 3.40 -9.79 -15.72
C GLY A 374 4.77 -9.15 -15.91
N PHE A 375 4.97 -7.93 -15.41
CA PHE A 375 6.30 -7.32 -15.30
C PHE A 375 7.19 -8.08 -14.31
N TYR A 376 6.57 -8.75 -13.34
CA TYR A 376 7.21 -9.63 -12.38
C TYR A 376 6.70 -11.08 -12.52
N GLU A 377 7.54 -12.02 -12.09
CA GLU A 377 7.11 -13.39 -11.86
C GLU A 377 6.32 -13.43 -10.55
N HIS A 378 5.08 -13.87 -10.62
CA HIS A 378 4.22 -14.07 -9.46
C HIS A 378 4.05 -15.57 -9.29
N LYS A 379 4.17 -16.09 -8.07
CA LYS A 379 3.95 -17.52 -7.88
C LYS A 379 2.55 -17.87 -8.39
N GLU A 380 2.48 -18.81 -9.35
CA GLU A 380 1.24 -19.26 -10.00
C GLU A 380 0.11 -19.33 -8.97
N ARG A 381 -0.97 -18.57 -9.17
CA ARG A 381 -2.22 -18.74 -8.42
C ARG A 381 -2.99 -19.95 -8.95
N GLY A 382 -2.34 -21.10 -8.97
CA GLY A 382 -2.93 -22.42 -9.15
C GLY A 382 -2.98 -23.14 -7.80
N GLY A 383 -4.03 -22.92 -7.02
CA GLY A 383 -4.32 -23.67 -5.79
C GLY A 383 -3.68 -23.13 -4.50
N GLY A 384 -4.43 -22.30 -3.76
CA GLY A 384 -4.17 -21.94 -2.35
C GLY A 384 -3.66 -20.50 -2.13
N MET A 385 -4.50 -19.63 -1.54
CA MET A 385 -4.05 -18.35 -0.99
C MET A 385 -3.11 -18.60 0.21
N ASN A 386 -1.92 -17.98 0.22
CA ASN A 386 -1.08 -17.94 1.42
C ASN A 386 -1.63 -16.91 2.40
N PHE A 387 -1.87 -17.34 3.63
CA PHE A 387 -2.26 -16.52 4.77
C PHE A 387 -1.05 -16.40 5.70
N GLU A 388 -0.75 -15.20 6.19
CA GLU A 388 0.39 -14.98 7.09
C GLU A 388 0.03 -15.32 8.53
N THR A 389 -1.20 -15.00 8.92
CA THR A 389 -1.72 -15.13 10.28
C THR A 389 -2.77 -16.22 10.43
N LEU A 390 -3.14 -16.92 9.35
CA LEU A 390 -4.03 -18.08 9.38
C LEU A 390 -3.34 -19.32 8.79
N LEU A 391 -3.72 -20.49 9.28
CA LEU A 391 -3.49 -21.77 8.62
C LEU A 391 -4.83 -22.33 8.18
N ILE A 392 -4.94 -22.69 6.90
CA ILE A 392 -6.16 -23.29 6.36
C ILE A 392 -5.86 -24.70 5.84
N SER A 393 -6.52 -25.70 6.41
CA SER A 393 -6.50 -27.07 5.91
C SER A 393 -7.88 -27.47 5.40
N ARG A 394 -7.92 -28.23 4.30
CA ARG A 394 -9.16 -28.76 3.71
C ARG A 394 -9.05 -30.28 3.71
N ASP A 395 -10.07 -30.94 4.23
CA ASP A 395 -10.20 -32.39 4.20
C ASP A 395 -11.28 -32.76 3.18
N ALA A 396 -10.84 -33.31 2.05
CA ALA A 396 -11.73 -33.69 0.95
C ALA A 396 -12.58 -34.91 1.27
N GLU A 397 -12.15 -35.78 2.21
CA GLU A 397 -12.94 -36.97 2.59
C GLU A 397 -14.10 -36.59 3.50
N THR A 398 -13.87 -35.64 4.41
CA THR A 398 -14.89 -35.19 5.36
C THR A 398 -15.66 -33.96 4.90
N HIS A 399 -15.21 -33.28 3.84
CA HIS A 399 -15.74 -31.99 3.36
C HIS A 399 -15.64 -30.88 4.42
N VAL A 400 -14.64 -30.95 5.29
CA VAL A 400 -14.41 -29.98 6.38
C VAL A 400 -13.18 -29.13 6.07
N ALA A 401 -13.33 -27.81 6.21
CA ALA A 401 -12.18 -26.90 6.26
C ALA A 401 -11.90 -26.50 7.71
N THR A 402 -10.62 -26.37 8.08
CA THR A 402 -10.20 -25.81 9.37
C THR A 402 -9.43 -24.53 9.14
N VAL A 403 -9.84 -23.46 9.81
CA VAL A 403 -9.19 -22.15 9.84
C VAL A 403 -8.60 -21.93 11.23
N ALA A 404 -7.28 -21.99 11.34
CA ALA A 404 -6.57 -21.77 12.60
C ALA A 404 -5.90 -20.40 12.60
N ILE A 405 -6.14 -19.57 13.62
CA ILE A 405 -5.33 -18.35 13.83
C ILE A 405 -3.92 -18.78 14.23
N ASN A 406 -2.92 -18.36 13.47
CA ASN A 406 -1.53 -18.78 13.58
C ASN A 406 -0.64 -17.66 14.11
N ARG A 407 -0.87 -17.29 15.38
CA ARG A 407 0.00 -16.39 16.14
C ARG A 407 0.30 -16.98 17.53
N PRO A 408 0.83 -18.21 17.60
CA PRO A 408 0.92 -18.96 18.87
C PRO A 408 1.84 -18.29 19.89
N ASP A 409 2.85 -17.55 19.42
CA ASP A 409 3.75 -16.70 20.24
C ASP A 409 3.00 -15.53 20.92
N ARG A 410 1.88 -15.11 20.34
CA ARG A 410 0.98 -14.06 20.87
C ARG A 410 -0.35 -14.63 21.37
N LEU A 411 -0.43 -15.92 21.71
CA LEU A 411 -1.67 -16.57 22.16
C LEU A 411 -2.85 -16.38 21.19
N ASN A 412 -2.57 -16.32 19.88
CA ASN A 412 -3.56 -16.17 18.81
C ASN A 412 -4.43 -14.90 18.95
N THR A 413 -3.80 -13.77 19.30
CA THR A 413 -4.49 -12.47 19.36
C THR A 413 -4.98 -12.00 17.99
N ILE A 414 -6.10 -11.29 17.99
CA ILE A 414 -6.77 -10.79 16.78
C ILE A 414 -6.23 -9.39 16.45
N SER A 415 -5.46 -9.30 15.37
CA SER A 415 -4.98 -8.04 14.78
C SER A 415 -5.83 -7.64 13.57
N PRO A 416 -5.65 -6.42 13.01
CA PRO A 416 -6.30 -6.04 11.75
C PRO A 416 -6.02 -7.04 10.61
N GLN A 417 -4.79 -7.54 10.51
CA GLN A 417 -4.42 -8.57 9.52
C GLN A 417 -5.24 -9.85 9.68
N VAL A 418 -5.47 -10.31 10.92
CA VAL A 418 -6.30 -11.50 11.18
C VAL A 418 -7.73 -11.28 10.69
N PHE A 419 -8.31 -10.08 10.87
CA PHE A 419 -9.64 -9.77 10.34
C PHE A 419 -9.67 -9.80 8.81
N ASP A 420 -8.68 -9.21 8.15
CA ASP A 420 -8.61 -9.16 6.69
C ASP A 420 -8.35 -10.54 6.07
N GLU A 421 -7.55 -11.38 6.73
CA GLU A 421 -7.34 -12.77 6.33
C GLU A 421 -8.57 -13.64 6.58
N LEU A 422 -9.25 -13.46 7.72
CA LEU A 422 -10.45 -14.24 8.04
C LEU A 422 -11.58 -13.92 7.08
N GLU A 423 -11.78 -12.65 6.72
CA GLU A 423 -12.77 -12.28 5.71
C GLU A 423 -12.50 -12.94 4.35
N ARG A 424 -11.25 -12.91 3.90
CA ARG A 424 -10.83 -13.55 2.64
C ARG A 424 -11.02 -15.07 2.69
N ALA A 425 -10.62 -15.70 3.79
CA ALA A 425 -10.79 -17.13 4.03
C ALA A 425 -12.27 -17.53 3.98
N LEU A 426 -13.14 -16.77 4.64
CA LEU A 426 -14.59 -17.00 4.59
C LEU A 426 -15.12 -16.85 3.17
N ALA A 427 -14.76 -15.79 2.45
CA ALA A 427 -15.20 -15.59 1.07
C ALA A 427 -14.83 -16.76 0.14
N GLU A 428 -13.63 -17.32 0.32
CA GLU A 428 -13.16 -18.48 -0.46
C GLU A 428 -13.91 -19.75 -0.07
N LEU A 429 -13.94 -20.08 1.22
CA LEU A 429 -14.59 -21.29 1.74
C LEU A 429 -16.10 -21.30 1.50
N GLU A 430 -16.73 -20.13 1.36
CA GLU A 430 -18.15 -20.02 1.01
C GLU A 430 -18.42 -20.50 -0.41
N ARG A 431 -17.55 -20.12 -1.36
CA ARG A 431 -17.69 -20.45 -2.80
C ARG A 431 -17.31 -21.88 -3.14
N ASP A 432 -16.52 -22.53 -2.30
CA ASP A 432 -16.06 -23.90 -2.52
C ASP A 432 -17.14 -24.92 -2.10
N ASP A 433 -17.93 -25.43 -3.04
CA ASP A 433 -18.98 -26.42 -2.76
C ASP A 433 -18.46 -27.78 -2.27
N ALA A 434 -17.15 -28.06 -2.41
CA ALA A 434 -16.55 -29.23 -1.79
C ALA A 434 -16.45 -29.06 -0.25
N ILE A 435 -16.50 -27.85 0.27
CA ILE A 435 -16.55 -27.57 1.71
C ILE A 435 -18.01 -27.48 2.16
N ARG A 436 -18.33 -28.26 3.20
CA ARG A 436 -19.67 -28.37 3.80
C ARG A 436 -19.71 -27.95 5.26
N CYS A 437 -18.57 -27.85 5.95
CA CYS A 437 -18.46 -27.31 7.31
C CYS A 437 -17.10 -26.63 7.52
N VAL A 438 -17.07 -25.57 8.33
CA VAL A 438 -15.84 -24.85 8.69
C VAL A 438 -15.59 -24.93 10.20
N VAL A 439 -14.42 -25.41 10.57
CA VAL A 439 -13.92 -25.38 11.95
C VAL A 439 -13.02 -24.16 12.11
N VAL A 440 -13.25 -23.35 13.14
CA VAL A 440 -12.37 -22.25 13.54
C VAL A 440 -11.62 -22.67 14.81
N THR A 441 -10.32 -22.43 14.88
CA THR A 441 -9.50 -22.76 16.05
C THR A 441 -8.28 -21.83 16.18
N GLY A 442 -7.45 -22.02 17.20
CA GLY A 442 -6.14 -21.37 17.35
C GLY A 442 -5.02 -22.37 17.14
N ALA A 443 -3.93 -21.97 16.47
CA ALA A 443 -2.75 -22.81 16.32
C ALA A 443 -2.07 -23.08 17.67
N GLY A 444 -1.52 -24.29 17.83
CA GLY A 444 -0.95 -24.77 19.09
C GLY A 444 -2.01 -25.37 20.03
N ASP A 445 -1.65 -25.48 21.32
CA ASP A 445 -2.44 -26.15 22.37
C ASP A 445 -2.79 -25.22 23.54
N ARG A 446 -2.28 -23.97 23.53
CA ARG A 446 -2.43 -23.02 24.65
C ARG A 446 -3.65 -22.11 24.55
N SER A 447 -4.05 -21.74 23.33
CA SER A 447 -5.01 -20.65 23.12
C SER A 447 -5.82 -20.85 21.86
N PHE A 448 -7.15 -20.75 21.98
CA PHE A 448 -8.02 -20.52 20.84
C PHE A 448 -7.80 -19.09 20.34
N SER A 449 -7.97 -18.12 21.23
CA SER A 449 -7.55 -16.73 21.05
C SER A 449 -7.65 -15.99 22.39
N ALA A 450 -6.60 -15.23 22.71
CA ALA A 450 -6.57 -14.39 23.91
C ALA A 450 -7.33 -13.05 23.75
N GLY A 451 -7.95 -12.80 22.60
CA GLY A 451 -8.70 -11.56 22.32
C GLY A 451 -7.97 -10.61 21.38
N ALA A 452 -8.41 -9.35 21.37
CA ALA A 452 -7.82 -8.31 20.52
C ALA A 452 -6.35 -8.05 20.89
N ASP A 453 -5.51 -7.83 19.87
CA ASP A 453 -4.11 -7.52 20.08
C ASP A 453 -3.95 -6.12 20.67
N LEU A 454 -3.44 -6.03 21.90
CA LEU A 454 -3.36 -4.78 22.65
C LEU A 454 -2.51 -3.71 21.96
N THR A 455 -1.55 -4.10 21.11
CA THR A 455 -0.76 -3.15 20.31
C THR A 455 -1.59 -2.42 19.27
N SER A 456 -2.74 -2.98 18.87
CA SER A 456 -3.69 -2.33 17.95
C SER A 456 -4.37 -1.11 18.59
N PHE A 457 -4.24 -0.95 19.91
CA PHE A 457 -4.79 0.17 20.68
C PHE A 457 -3.70 1.17 21.11
N SER A 458 -2.50 1.17 20.51
CA SER A 458 -1.42 2.10 20.92
C SER A 458 -1.74 3.59 20.71
N ASP A 459 -2.82 3.93 20.02
CA ASP A 459 -3.31 5.29 19.72
C ASP A 459 -4.72 5.53 20.33
N ILE A 460 -4.99 4.98 21.53
CA ILE A 460 -6.28 5.07 22.29
C ILE A 460 -6.80 6.50 22.45
N SER A 461 -5.94 7.53 22.37
CA SER A 461 -6.34 8.94 22.45
C SER A 461 -7.29 9.38 21.31
N LYS A 462 -7.47 8.54 20.28
CA LYS A 462 -8.37 8.78 19.14
C LYS A 462 -9.51 7.78 19.13
N ALA A 463 -10.59 8.10 19.85
CA ALA A 463 -11.81 7.27 19.96
C ALA A 463 -12.32 6.75 18.61
N PHE A 464 -12.21 7.54 17.54
CA PHE A 464 -12.62 7.14 16.19
C PHE A 464 -11.84 5.93 15.63
N LYS A 465 -10.52 5.84 15.86
CA LYS A 465 -9.72 4.69 15.38
C LYS A 465 -10.10 3.41 16.09
N VAL A 466 -10.34 3.49 17.41
CA VAL A 466 -10.78 2.35 18.22
C VAL A 466 -12.18 1.91 17.78
N TRP A 467 -13.07 2.86 17.49
CA TRP A 467 -14.38 2.58 16.91
C TRP A 467 -14.27 1.90 15.54
N GLN A 468 -13.39 2.36 14.63
CA GLN A 468 -13.18 1.71 13.32
C GLN A 468 -12.69 0.27 13.48
N PHE A 469 -11.75 0.02 14.39
CA PHE A 469 -11.28 -1.34 14.69
C PHE A 469 -12.41 -2.22 15.23
N SER A 470 -13.21 -1.71 16.17
CA SER A 470 -14.38 -2.39 16.72
C SER A 470 -15.41 -2.70 15.63
N ARG A 471 -15.70 -1.72 14.75
CA ARG A 471 -16.65 -1.84 13.66
C ARG A 471 -16.20 -2.88 12.64
N ARG A 472 -14.91 -2.88 12.29
CA ARG A 472 -14.31 -3.89 11.42
C ARG A 472 -14.42 -5.29 12.02
N GLY A 473 -14.14 -5.42 13.32
CA GLY A 473 -14.33 -6.67 14.04
C GLY A 473 -15.77 -7.16 13.99
N GLU A 474 -16.73 -6.27 14.26
CA GLU A 474 -18.17 -6.56 14.17
C GLU A 474 -18.57 -7.05 12.77
N GLU A 475 -18.11 -6.40 11.70
CA GLU A 475 -18.38 -6.79 10.31
C GLU A 475 -17.92 -8.22 10.01
N VAL A 476 -16.67 -8.55 10.37
CA VAL A 476 -16.11 -9.89 10.14
C VAL A 476 -16.83 -10.95 10.99
N MET A 477 -17.12 -10.66 12.26
CA MET A 477 -17.88 -11.58 13.11
C MET A 477 -19.32 -11.77 12.63
N ASN A 478 -19.97 -10.71 12.11
CA ASN A 478 -21.30 -10.79 11.52
C ASN A 478 -21.30 -11.63 10.23
N ARG A 479 -20.24 -11.53 9.42
CA ARG A 479 -20.05 -12.40 8.25
C ARG A 479 -19.90 -13.87 8.66
N LEU A 480 -19.12 -14.16 9.70
CA LEU A 480 -18.96 -15.53 10.22
C LEU A 480 -20.29 -16.08 10.79
N ALA A 481 -21.03 -15.27 11.54
CA ALA A 481 -22.32 -15.65 12.11
C ALA A 481 -23.37 -15.95 11.02
N ASN A 482 -23.32 -15.21 9.91
CA ASN A 482 -24.22 -15.40 8.76
C ASN A 482 -23.62 -16.27 7.66
N PHE A 483 -22.49 -16.93 7.92
CA PHE A 483 -21.83 -17.79 6.95
C PHE A 483 -22.79 -18.88 6.50
N SER A 484 -22.96 -19.07 5.19
CA SER A 484 -24.00 -19.97 4.66
C SER A 484 -23.87 -21.41 5.15
N LYS A 485 -22.64 -21.87 5.44
CA LYS A 485 -22.34 -23.24 5.86
C LYS A 485 -22.22 -23.33 7.40
N PRO A 486 -22.41 -24.52 8.00
CA PRO A 486 -22.19 -24.73 9.43
C PRO A 486 -20.77 -24.40 9.88
N THR A 487 -20.65 -23.72 11.02
CA THR A 487 -19.37 -23.33 11.63
C THR A 487 -19.23 -23.87 13.05
N LEU A 488 -18.03 -24.35 13.39
CA LEU A 488 -17.69 -24.91 14.70
C LEU A 488 -16.46 -24.22 15.27
N ALA A 489 -16.58 -23.59 16.45
CA ALA A 489 -15.44 -23.14 17.22
C ALA A 489 -14.86 -24.31 18.03
N ALA A 490 -13.66 -24.76 17.65
CA ALA A 490 -12.88 -25.74 18.39
C ALA A 490 -11.95 -25.01 19.37
N ILE A 491 -12.42 -24.84 20.60
CA ILE A 491 -11.76 -24.08 21.67
C ILE A 491 -10.74 -24.97 22.39
N ASN A 492 -9.50 -24.95 21.89
CA ASN A 492 -8.38 -25.75 22.38
C ASN A 492 -7.67 -25.20 23.62
N GLY A 493 -7.98 -23.96 24.05
CA GLY A 493 -7.31 -23.33 25.19
C GLY A 493 -7.99 -22.04 25.63
N HIS A 494 -7.21 -21.00 25.97
CA HIS A 494 -7.74 -19.68 26.33
C HIS A 494 -8.62 -19.08 25.22
N CYS A 495 -9.80 -18.58 25.60
CA CYS A 495 -10.79 -17.97 24.72
C CYS A 495 -11.40 -16.75 25.40
N PHE A 496 -10.74 -15.59 25.28
CA PHE A 496 -11.10 -14.40 26.03
C PHE A 496 -11.43 -13.22 25.13
N GLY A 497 -12.36 -12.39 25.59
CA GLY A 497 -12.79 -11.17 24.93
C GLY A 497 -13.13 -11.37 23.45
N GLY A 498 -12.44 -10.65 22.56
CA GLY A 498 -12.56 -10.84 21.11
C GLY A 498 -12.43 -12.29 20.61
N GLY A 499 -11.68 -13.15 21.31
CA GLY A 499 -11.62 -14.58 21.03
C GLY A 499 -12.93 -15.30 21.35
N LEU A 500 -13.57 -14.96 22.46
CA LEU A 500 -14.93 -15.45 22.76
C LEU A 500 -15.96 -14.84 21.81
N GLU A 501 -15.80 -13.60 21.35
CA GLU A 501 -16.67 -13.00 20.32
C GLU A 501 -16.58 -13.76 18.99
N LEU A 502 -15.38 -14.20 18.60
CA LEU A 502 -15.17 -15.10 17.45
C LEU A 502 -15.86 -16.45 17.63
N ALA A 503 -15.73 -17.06 18.81
CA ALA A 503 -16.36 -18.34 19.11
C ALA A 503 -17.91 -18.23 19.18
N LEU A 504 -18.44 -17.11 19.66
CA LEU A 504 -19.87 -16.81 19.68
C LEU A 504 -20.45 -16.57 18.28
N ALA A 505 -19.62 -16.14 17.33
CA ALA A 505 -20.01 -16.02 15.93
C ALA A 505 -20.04 -17.37 15.19
N CYS A 506 -19.52 -18.46 15.78
CA CYS A 506 -19.72 -19.81 15.25
C CYS A 506 -21.06 -20.40 15.70
N ASP A 507 -21.62 -21.34 14.94
CA ASP A 507 -22.89 -22.00 15.29
C ASP A 507 -22.73 -22.87 16.56
N PHE A 508 -21.64 -23.62 16.63
CA PHE A 508 -21.33 -24.55 17.71
C PHE A 508 -19.99 -24.25 18.36
N ARG A 509 -19.83 -24.68 19.62
CA ARG A 509 -18.61 -24.52 20.41
C ARG A 509 -18.27 -25.83 21.11
N ILE A 510 -17.13 -26.43 20.81
CA ILE A 510 -16.58 -27.56 21.56
C ILE A 510 -15.33 -27.06 22.28
N ALA A 511 -15.24 -27.29 23.59
CA ALA A 511 -14.11 -26.85 24.40
C ALA A 511 -13.31 -28.02 24.96
N ALA A 512 -11.99 -27.92 24.89
CA ALA A 512 -11.10 -28.80 25.64
C ALA A 512 -11.30 -28.59 27.14
N LYS A 513 -11.13 -29.63 27.94
CA LYS A 513 -11.32 -29.60 29.40
C LYS A 513 -10.50 -28.49 30.05
N GLY A 514 -9.26 -28.32 29.62
CA GLY A 514 -8.36 -27.27 30.10
C GLY A 514 -8.71 -25.84 29.66
N ALA A 515 -9.66 -25.65 28.74
CA ALA A 515 -10.01 -24.33 28.21
C ALA A 515 -10.62 -23.41 29.28
N LYS A 516 -10.35 -22.11 29.12
CA LYS A 516 -10.92 -21.04 29.94
C LYS A 516 -11.55 -19.99 29.03
N LEU A 517 -12.78 -19.58 29.36
CA LEU A 517 -13.59 -18.73 28.50
C LEU A 517 -14.12 -17.52 29.29
N GLY A 518 -14.24 -16.36 28.65
CA GLY A 518 -14.89 -15.21 29.29
C GLY A 518 -14.79 -13.90 28.51
N GLN A 519 -15.77 -13.01 28.73
CA GLN A 519 -15.68 -11.61 28.32
C GLN A 519 -15.01 -10.82 29.45
N THR A 520 -13.69 -10.65 29.38
CA THR A 520 -12.89 -10.08 30.48
C THR A 520 -12.50 -8.62 30.26
N GLU A 521 -13.00 -7.98 29.21
CA GLU A 521 -12.65 -6.63 28.74
C GLU A 521 -12.87 -5.56 29.81
N VAL A 522 -13.92 -5.69 30.63
CA VAL A 522 -14.21 -4.70 31.68
C VAL A 522 -13.09 -4.58 32.70
N ASN A 523 -12.33 -5.66 32.92
CA ASN A 523 -11.14 -5.65 33.79
C ASN A 523 -10.00 -4.81 33.21
N LEU A 524 -10.04 -4.52 31.92
CA LEU A 524 -9.09 -3.65 31.19
C LEU A 524 -9.67 -2.26 30.92
N GLY A 525 -10.86 -1.93 31.45
CA GLY A 525 -11.56 -0.68 31.16
C GLY A 525 -12.16 -0.62 29.76
N LEU A 526 -12.37 -1.79 29.12
CA LEU A 526 -12.96 -1.92 27.79
C LEU A 526 -14.34 -2.57 27.87
N VAL A 527 -15.11 -2.46 26.79
CA VAL A 527 -16.37 -3.20 26.59
C VAL A 527 -16.16 -4.20 25.44
N PRO A 528 -16.78 -5.40 25.45
CA PRO A 528 -16.76 -6.28 24.29
C PRO A 528 -17.31 -5.56 23.05
N GLY A 529 -16.53 -5.54 21.97
CA GLY A 529 -16.70 -4.61 20.84
C GLY A 529 -16.99 -5.25 19.49
N ALA A 530 -16.86 -6.57 19.34
CA ALA A 530 -17.15 -7.31 18.11
C ALA A 530 -18.45 -8.15 18.19
N GLY A 531 -19.34 -7.77 19.11
CA GLY A 531 -20.70 -8.30 19.25
C GLY A 531 -20.93 -9.27 20.41
N GLY A 532 -19.97 -9.39 21.33
CA GLY A 532 -20.05 -10.24 22.52
C GLY A 532 -21.21 -9.88 23.45
N THR A 533 -21.46 -8.58 23.66
CA THR A 533 -22.61 -8.11 24.44
C THR A 533 -23.94 -8.52 23.81
N GLN A 534 -24.02 -8.53 22.47
CA GLN A 534 -25.25 -8.80 21.73
C GLN A 534 -25.53 -10.30 21.59
N ARG A 535 -24.50 -11.10 21.31
CA ARG A 535 -24.62 -12.56 21.13
C ARG A 535 -24.81 -13.30 22.46
N LEU A 536 -24.17 -12.85 23.54
CA LEU A 536 -24.38 -13.47 24.86
C LEU A 536 -25.82 -13.30 25.35
N VAL A 537 -26.43 -12.13 25.15
CA VAL A 537 -27.83 -11.91 25.55
C VAL A 537 -28.78 -12.83 24.78
N ARG A 538 -28.58 -13.00 23.47
CA ARG A 538 -29.38 -13.91 22.64
C ARG A 538 -29.22 -15.37 23.04
N MET A 539 -28.04 -15.77 23.51
CA MET A 539 -27.76 -17.15 23.86
C MET A 539 -28.11 -17.53 25.30
N LEU A 540 -27.82 -16.66 26.27
CA LEU A 540 -27.91 -16.96 27.71
C LEU A 540 -28.98 -16.14 28.43
N GLY A 541 -29.64 -15.21 27.74
CA GLY A 541 -30.51 -14.21 28.34
C GLY A 541 -29.76 -13.08 29.06
N GLN A 542 -30.48 -12.01 29.38
CA GLN A 542 -29.89 -10.79 29.93
C GLN A 542 -29.17 -11.00 31.27
N ALA A 543 -29.75 -11.77 32.18
CA ALA A 543 -29.24 -11.91 33.55
C ALA A 543 -27.85 -12.54 33.55
N LYS A 544 -27.69 -13.69 32.88
CA LYS A 544 -26.42 -14.38 32.79
C LYS A 544 -25.40 -13.60 31.96
N ALA A 545 -25.81 -12.98 30.85
CA ALA A 545 -24.92 -12.13 30.06
C ALA A 545 -24.34 -10.96 30.88
N LYS A 546 -25.18 -10.28 31.68
CA LYS A 546 -24.74 -9.21 32.59
C LYS A 546 -23.77 -9.72 33.64
N GLU A 547 -24.08 -10.86 34.28
CA GLU A 547 -23.18 -11.47 35.27
C GLU A 547 -21.79 -11.75 34.67
N LEU A 548 -21.73 -12.37 33.49
CA LEU A 548 -20.47 -12.69 32.83
C LEU A 548 -19.67 -11.44 32.45
N VAL A 549 -20.32 -10.47 31.81
CA VAL A 549 -19.63 -9.28 31.27
C VAL A 549 -19.28 -8.29 32.38
N LEU A 550 -20.19 -7.99 33.31
CA LEU A 550 -19.98 -6.95 34.32
C LEU A 550 -18.99 -7.37 35.41
N LEU A 551 -18.91 -8.67 35.71
CA LEU A 551 -17.92 -9.21 36.64
C LEU A 551 -16.63 -9.69 35.94
N GLY A 552 -16.58 -9.65 34.61
CA GLY A 552 -15.44 -10.11 33.82
C GLY A 552 -15.04 -11.55 34.14
N LEU A 553 -16.03 -12.45 34.30
CA LEU A 553 -15.81 -13.81 34.80
C LEU A 553 -14.99 -14.66 33.83
N ARG A 554 -14.15 -15.53 34.39
CA ARG A 554 -13.41 -16.58 33.67
C ARG A 554 -13.99 -17.93 34.04
N LEU A 555 -14.68 -18.56 33.11
CA LEU A 555 -15.30 -19.87 33.27
C LEU A 555 -14.33 -20.98 32.90
N THR A 556 -14.43 -22.10 33.61
CA THR A 556 -14.03 -23.41 33.11
C THR A 556 -14.88 -23.81 31.90
N SER A 557 -14.37 -24.74 31.09
CA SER A 557 -15.15 -25.38 30.03
C SER A 557 -16.44 -26.03 30.55
N ASP A 558 -16.40 -26.69 31.72
CA ASP A 558 -17.59 -27.31 32.34
C ASP A 558 -18.64 -26.30 32.78
N GLU A 559 -18.24 -25.21 33.44
CA GLU A 559 -19.16 -24.12 33.83
C GLU A 559 -19.77 -23.47 32.59
N ALA A 560 -18.98 -23.27 31.54
CA ALA A 560 -19.46 -22.75 30.26
C ALA A 560 -20.46 -23.71 29.59
N ALA A 561 -20.24 -25.02 29.66
CA ALA A 561 -21.20 -26.01 29.15
C ALA A 561 -22.49 -26.04 30.00
N ALA A 562 -22.38 -25.98 31.33
CA ALA A 562 -23.52 -26.01 32.25
C ALA A 562 -24.52 -24.87 32.04
N ILE A 563 -24.04 -23.70 31.57
CA ILE A 563 -24.90 -22.55 31.25
C ILE A 563 -25.30 -22.48 29.77
N GLY A 564 -24.83 -23.39 28.91
CA GLY A 564 -25.12 -23.40 27.47
C GLY A 564 -24.24 -22.47 26.62
N LEU A 565 -23.15 -21.93 27.17
CA LEU A 565 -22.16 -21.14 26.42
C LEU A 565 -21.33 -22.03 25.48
N VAL A 566 -21.05 -23.26 25.89
CA VAL A 566 -20.33 -24.28 25.12
C VAL A 566 -21.28 -25.44 24.85
N THR A 567 -21.28 -25.97 23.62
CA THR A 567 -22.11 -27.10 23.21
C THR A 567 -21.68 -28.38 23.93
N LYS A 568 -20.38 -28.62 24.04
CA LYS A 568 -19.80 -29.79 24.72
C LYS A 568 -18.38 -29.53 25.21
N THR A 569 -18.05 -30.06 26.38
CA THR A 569 -16.70 -30.12 26.92
C THR A 569 -16.13 -31.54 26.74
N VAL A 570 -14.84 -31.63 26.41
CA VAL A 570 -14.17 -32.89 26.08
C VAL A 570 -12.81 -32.95 26.75
N GLU A 571 -12.41 -34.12 27.26
CA GLU A 571 -11.04 -34.35 27.73
C GLU A 571 -10.02 -34.02 26.63
N ASN A 572 -8.88 -33.43 27.00
CA ASN A 572 -7.93 -32.84 26.05
C ASN A 572 -7.43 -33.87 25.02
N GLU A 573 -7.24 -35.12 25.43
CA GLU A 573 -6.78 -36.24 24.58
C GLU A 573 -7.82 -36.63 23.53
N ALA A 574 -9.11 -36.49 23.84
CA ALA A 574 -10.23 -36.81 22.95
C ALA A 574 -10.74 -35.59 22.14
N PHE A 575 -10.21 -34.40 22.41
CA PHE A 575 -10.69 -33.14 21.84
C PHE A 575 -10.62 -33.12 20.30
N SER A 576 -9.47 -33.47 19.72
CA SER A 576 -9.29 -33.45 18.26
C SER A 576 -10.21 -34.44 17.54
N SER A 577 -10.38 -35.65 18.09
CA SER A 577 -11.30 -36.66 17.54
C SER A 577 -12.75 -36.22 17.61
N GLU A 578 -13.19 -35.63 18.73
CA GLU A 578 -14.56 -35.16 18.87
C GLU A 578 -14.86 -34.00 17.91
N VAL A 579 -13.94 -33.03 17.77
CA VAL A 579 -14.09 -31.91 16.83
C VAL A 579 -14.26 -32.44 15.40
N ARG A 580 -13.43 -33.40 14.99
CA ARG A 580 -13.51 -34.03 13.66
C ARG A 580 -14.83 -34.77 13.47
N GLU A 581 -15.26 -35.54 14.47
CA GLU A 581 -16.51 -36.29 14.42
C GLU A 581 -17.72 -35.35 14.31
N PHE A 582 -17.77 -34.31 15.14
CA PHE A 582 -18.87 -33.35 15.18
C PHE A 582 -18.95 -32.55 13.87
N ALA A 583 -17.82 -32.03 13.37
CA ALA A 583 -17.77 -31.34 12.08
C ALA A 583 -18.15 -32.27 10.92
N GLY A 584 -17.69 -33.53 10.94
CA GLY A 584 -18.07 -34.54 9.96
C GLY A 584 -19.56 -34.88 9.99
N ARG A 585 -20.21 -34.87 11.16
CA ARG A 585 -21.67 -35.05 11.29
C ARG A 585 -22.45 -33.92 10.63
N LEU A 586 -21.97 -32.68 10.76
CA LEU A 586 -22.55 -31.51 10.07
C LEU A 586 -22.34 -31.60 8.55
N ALA A 587 -21.12 -31.92 8.12
CA ALA A 587 -20.76 -32.01 6.70
C ALA A 587 -21.50 -33.14 5.95
N ARG A 588 -21.98 -34.17 6.66
CA ARG A 588 -22.80 -35.26 6.11
C ARG A 588 -24.28 -34.93 5.94
N GLN A 589 -24.77 -33.80 6.46
CA GLN A 589 -26.17 -33.40 6.25
C GLN A 589 -26.40 -32.93 4.80
N ALA A 590 -27.66 -32.87 4.38
CA ALA A 590 -28.04 -32.32 3.08
C ALA A 590 -27.63 -30.84 3.00
N PRO A 591 -26.68 -30.45 2.11
CA PRO A 591 -26.06 -29.13 2.14
C PRO A 591 -27.07 -27.98 1.99
N ILE A 592 -28.04 -28.10 1.07
CA ILE A 592 -29.04 -27.05 0.83
C ILE A 592 -29.97 -26.92 2.04
N ALA A 593 -30.44 -28.05 2.59
CA ALA A 593 -31.36 -28.06 3.72
C ALA A 593 -30.74 -27.43 4.98
N ILE A 594 -29.49 -27.77 5.31
CA ILE A 594 -28.82 -27.21 6.50
C ILE A 594 -28.47 -25.72 6.31
N ARG A 595 -28.10 -25.29 5.10
CA ARG A 595 -27.87 -23.87 4.76
C ARG A 595 -29.16 -23.05 4.99
N LEU A 596 -30.30 -23.54 4.50
CA LEU A 596 -31.60 -22.88 4.68
C LEU A 596 -32.07 -22.91 6.13
N ALA A 597 -31.97 -24.06 6.81
CA ALA A 597 -32.34 -24.17 8.23
C ALA A 597 -31.53 -23.20 9.10
N LYS A 598 -30.21 -23.11 8.88
CA LYS A 598 -29.36 -22.12 9.55
C LYS A 598 -29.82 -20.69 9.27
N ALA A 599 -30.09 -20.36 8.00
CA ALA A 599 -30.53 -19.02 7.60
C ALA A 599 -31.87 -18.59 8.24
N LEU A 600 -32.79 -19.54 8.44
CA LEU A 600 -34.07 -19.32 9.15
C LEU A 600 -33.83 -19.13 10.65
N LEU A 601 -33.08 -20.03 11.29
CA LEU A 601 -32.78 -19.98 12.72
C LEU A 601 -32.07 -18.68 13.12
N ASN A 602 -31.11 -18.23 12.31
CA ASN A 602 -30.38 -16.98 12.56
C ASN A 602 -31.28 -15.74 12.51
N ARG A 603 -32.39 -15.78 11.75
CA ARG A 603 -33.33 -14.66 11.62
C ARG A 603 -34.53 -14.75 12.56
N GLY A 604 -34.83 -15.94 13.09
CA GLY A 604 -36.05 -16.20 13.84
C GLY A 604 -36.25 -15.32 15.07
N GLY A 605 -35.17 -14.92 15.75
CA GLY A 605 -35.26 -14.04 16.94
C GLY A 605 -35.57 -12.57 16.62
N ASP A 606 -35.33 -12.12 15.39
CA ASP A 606 -35.45 -10.72 14.96
C ASP A 606 -36.57 -10.52 13.92
N THR A 607 -37.28 -11.59 13.52
CA THR A 607 -38.34 -11.57 12.51
C THR A 607 -39.71 -11.78 13.15
N PRO A 608 -40.76 -11.01 12.77
CA PRO A 608 -42.13 -11.29 13.18
C PRO A 608 -42.52 -12.75 12.89
N ILE A 609 -43.23 -13.39 13.83
CA ILE A 609 -43.47 -14.84 13.77
C ILE A 609 -44.22 -15.28 12.52
N ASP A 610 -45.14 -14.47 12.01
CA ASP A 610 -45.88 -14.71 10.77
C ASP A 610 -44.96 -14.69 9.54
N ALA A 611 -44.10 -13.69 9.42
CA ALA A 611 -43.08 -13.63 8.37
C ALA A 611 -42.07 -14.78 8.49
N ALA A 612 -41.65 -15.13 9.71
CA ALA A 612 -40.72 -16.24 9.94
C ALA A 612 -41.30 -17.60 9.53
N LEU A 613 -42.57 -17.85 9.85
CA LEU A 613 -43.28 -19.07 9.45
C LEU A 613 -43.49 -19.16 7.94
N GLU A 614 -43.78 -18.04 7.28
CA GLU A 614 -43.88 -17.99 5.82
C GLU A 614 -42.52 -18.29 5.16
N MET A 615 -41.43 -17.71 5.67
CA MET A 615 -40.07 -18.02 5.21
C MET A 615 -39.73 -19.50 5.38
N GLU A 616 -40.15 -20.12 6.49
CA GLU A 616 -39.99 -21.55 6.74
C GLU A 616 -40.76 -22.39 5.71
N ALA A 617 -42.02 -22.07 5.43
CA ALA A 617 -42.84 -22.76 4.43
C ALA A 617 -42.21 -22.66 3.02
N MET A 618 -41.71 -21.48 2.65
CA MET A 618 -40.99 -21.29 1.37
C MET A 618 -39.71 -22.12 1.31
N ALA A 619 -38.89 -22.10 2.37
CA ALA A 619 -37.67 -22.89 2.44
C ALA A 619 -37.96 -24.41 2.37
N PHE A 620 -39.03 -24.87 3.01
CA PHE A 620 -39.49 -26.26 2.93
C PHE A 620 -39.84 -26.65 1.48
N GLY A 621 -40.58 -25.79 0.77
CA GLY A 621 -40.88 -25.97 -0.65
C GLY A 621 -39.62 -26.01 -1.53
N LEU A 622 -38.64 -25.14 -1.26
CA LEU A 622 -37.37 -25.12 -1.98
C LEU A 622 -36.56 -26.41 -1.77
N VAL A 623 -36.46 -26.90 -0.53
CA VAL A 623 -35.77 -28.17 -0.24
C VAL A 623 -36.45 -29.34 -0.95
N ALA A 624 -37.78 -29.33 -1.05
CA ALA A 624 -38.53 -30.37 -1.76
C ALA A 624 -38.23 -30.43 -3.27
N SER A 625 -37.62 -29.39 -3.85
CA SER A 625 -37.18 -29.38 -5.25
C SER A 625 -35.74 -29.85 -5.48
N THR A 626 -35.02 -30.25 -4.44
CA THR A 626 -33.61 -30.72 -4.54
C THR A 626 -33.51 -32.22 -4.83
N ASP A 627 -32.39 -32.68 -5.39
CA ASP A 627 -32.15 -34.12 -5.55
C ASP A 627 -31.97 -34.82 -4.18
N ASP A 628 -31.49 -34.06 -3.19
CA ASP A 628 -31.19 -34.57 -1.85
C ASP A 628 -32.44 -35.08 -1.11
N ILE A 629 -33.64 -34.53 -1.35
CA ILE A 629 -34.86 -35.05 -0.72
C ILE A 629 -35.18 -36.47 -1.20
N TYR A 630 -34.99 -36.74 -2.50
CA TYR A 630 -35.22 -38.07 -3.07
C TYR A 630 -34.22 -39.09 -2.52
N GLU A 631 -32.93 -38.72 -2.47
CA GLU A 631 -31.88 -39.55 -1.88
C GLU A 631 -32.13 -39.82 -0.39
N GLY A 632 -32.58 -38.82 0.37
CA GLY A 632 -32.92 -38.98 1.78
C GLY A 632 -34.05 -39.98 2.01
N ILE A 633 -35.14 -39.88 1.24
CA ILE A 633 -36.27 -40.81 1.31
C ILE A 633 -35.84 -42.22 0.91
N GLN A 634 -35.09 -42.35 -0.18
CA GLN A 634 -34.63 -43.64 -0.67
C GLN A 634 -33.69 -44.33 0.34
N ALA A 635 -32.71 -43.61 0.86
CA ALA A 635 -31.77 -44.13 1.86
C ALA A 635 -32.49 -44.61 3.13
N PHE A 636 -33.52 -43.87 3.55
CA PHE A 636 -34.36 -44.25 4.69
C PHE A 636 -35.13 -45.56 4.43
N MET A 637 -35.78 -45.69 3.26
CA MET A 637 -36.48 -46.92 2.87
C MET A 637 -35.54 -48.13 2.79
N GLU A 638 -34.32 -47.92 2.28
CA GLU A 638 -33.29 -48.94 2.12
C GLU A 638 -32.46 -49.22 3.39
N LYS A 639 -32.70 -48.48 4.49
CA LYS A 639 -31.95 -48.56 5.75
C LYS A 639 -30.43 -48.40 5.59
N ARG A 640 -30.02 -47.47 4.73
CA ARG A 640 -28.61 -47.10 4.51
C ARG A 640 -28.38 -45.62 4.86
N ALA A 641 -27.11 -45.23 4.96
CA ALA A 641 -26.76 -43.82 5.09
C ALA A 641 -27.04 -43.06 3.77
N PRO A 642 -27.61 -41.84 3.83
CA PRO A 642 -27.80 -41.02 2.64
C PRO A 642 -26.47 -40.44 2.13
N LYS A 643 -26.41 -40.19 0.83
CA LYS A 643 -25.27 -39.60 0.10
C LYS A 643 -25.70 -38.30 -0.58
N PHE A 644 -25.84 -37.26 0.21
CA PHE A 644 -26.26 -35.94 -0.29
C PHE A 644 -25.19 -35.28 -1.18
N LYS A 645 -25.64 -34.70 -2.28
CA LYS A 645 -24.81 -33.99 -3.28
C LYS A 645 -24.94 -32.48 -3.18
N GLY A 646 -26.07 -31.98 -2.70
CA GLY A 646 -26.38 -30.55 -2.68
C GLY A 646 -26.74 -30.00 -4.06
N THR A 647 -27.45 -30.78 -4.88
CA THR A 647 -27.96 -30.39 -6.20
C THR A 647 -29.47 -30.26 -6.24
#